data_AF-A0AAN0J614-F1
#
_entry.id   AF-A0AAN0J614-F1
#
_cell.length_a   1.000
_cell.length_b   1.000
_cell.length_c   1.000
_cell.angle_alpha   90.00
_cell.angle_beta   90.00
_cell.angle_gamma   90.00
#
_symmetry.space_group_name_H-M   'P 1'
#
loop_
_entity.id
_entity.type
_entity.pdbx_description
1 polymer ?
#
loop_
_entity_poly.entity_id
_entity_poly.type
_entity_poly.pdbx_seq_one_letter_code
_entity_poly.pdbx_strand_id
1 'polypeptide(L)'
;MASKPSHFPLDISKLHFVLQVLRHYKFPEARWFEFGLNLGLLHPTLEAIESAHRGNPSRCLMECLTKWLTKADDNVTTVGPIIWKTVANALREMDVKSIAIDISKTMADPVSEILQCYIGRLAQVVLTEESVDLLHTEGLISKDTLREVKSCGCSLVGDPMLLILSAVAEDHSKLCTLTSILMKSKEAMSLASDIIMEYGKSFPSAVTMMPSCQQASTSASSRSGQLQDSSSETQVTTNTDATPQGVVEVIVHPGYEAEFDRMDHKLGTLIHNIVPLIEAAIPSVNDLKTYIGRCQKKLKPRLKNANSFDDVMEVIEDECSITNVALLETIVNKYSIQDAGDMILTYQTHLDEFCENKLTMFCNRQLKRLSSSLLTCETIKFVLKWNPSEYSLSSIRALLWKTFKDNQVEVVVIKEGNSIIVTCYAPHYLMESLLVTARDNVDMLKEMGLISLTIGYYTVYDEHAIDEEVKSLLKELEMVESERDDLLEENAKLKGTIDSLGMSYQSKEVDISNKSSGQSSVLESEKGNSKKKVTKAMQMEIDHLRSSLQSKTGIEETLIRVERTLIEREKEIEQLQEKISLMNIQQLKETSITFRKDQCTQYMDPPKGLVYVAIKQWEARDSNQLSIKKGEKLEIKQERTSGWWLARSLDTDQEGFVYFRDIEKDEESELSTLESLELFHYAMTENVDIPKIKEIKTRSNVERASLFLSLIKQDSVLLNQLRKKEHGKPKAIRWYDDGVKLTSPSVIQCQEVVSLLTFKHTTIIISESSPDIVCDLLPVLLQNEKVKYLKIRDTQLTQDCISSLCNLLANNKSLLDLIITNCSIDDKAVADITNVLQTHNNTLLGIVLGNNPRITSVSAQSLSELIINNSTLTGLQITDTSIISNQILLILQSLTINKTIKLILDMKHKDTCTEYHDYNTIKDRVIFY
;
A
#
# COMPACT_ATOMS: atom_id res chain seq x y z
N MET A 1 18.58 27.01 -12.96
CA MET A 1 18.87 26.81 -11.52
C MET A 1 17.60 27.13 -10.76
N ALA A 2 16.83 26.10 -10.37
CA ALA A 2 15.74 26.28 -9.42
C ALA A 2 16.38 26.33 -8.02
N SER A 3 16.17 27.41 -7.29
CA SER A 3 16.63 27.54 -5.90
C SER A 3 15.99 26.42 -5.06
N LYS A 4 16.81 25.68 -4.31
CA LYS A 4 16.33 24.80 -3.23
C LYS A 4 15.34 25.57 -2.33
N PRO A 5 14.31 24.92 -1.77
CA PRO A 5 13.54 25.56 -0.71
C PRO A 5 14.50 25.95 0.41
N SER A 6 14.55 27.25 0.71
CA SER A 6 15.29 27.78 1.84
C SER A 6 14.62 27.27 3.11
N HIS A 7 15.27 26.38 3.85
CA HIS A 7 14.81 25.94 5.18
C HIS A 7 14.39 27.14 6.04
N PHE A 8 13.34 26.99 6.83
CA PHE A 8 12.89 28.01 7.77
C PHE A 8 14.04 28.33 8.75
N PRO A 9 14.66 29.53 8.69
CA PRO A 9 15.79 29.85 9.54
C PRO A 9 15.30 30.12 10.96
N LEU A 10 15.91 29.46 11.94
CA LEU A 10 15.71 29.79 13.34
C LEU A 10 16.73 30.87 13.74
N ASP A 11 16.20 31.99 14.22
CA ASP A 11 16.99 33.08 14.79
C ASP A 11 16.41 33.50 16.14
N ILE A 12 17.04 34.49 16.78
CA ILE A 12 16.62 34.96 18.10
C ILE A 12 15.18 35.50 18.12
N SER A 13 14.65 36.00 17.00
CA SER A 13 13.25 36.45 16.92
C SER A 13 12.25 35.30 17.08
N LYS A 14 12.70 34.06 16.86
CA LYS A 14 11.89 32.83 16.98
C LYS A 14 12.02 32.15 18.34
N LEU A 15 12.77 32.70 19.29
CA LEU A 15 12.96 32.10 20.62
C LEU A 15 11.64 31.70 21.30
N HIS A 16 10.66 32.60 21.31
CA HIS A 16 9.35 32.33 21.91
C HIS A 16 8.64 31.15 21.23
N PHE A 17 8.73 31.09 19.90
CA PHE A 17 8.12 30.01 19.12
C PHE A 17 8.83 28.66 19.37
N VAL A 18 10.16 28.66 19.46
CA VAL A 18 10.94 27.45 19.79
C VAL A 18 10.59 26.92 21.18
N LEU A 19 10.50 27.80 22.17
CA LEU A 19 10.06 27.42 23.52
C LEU A 19 8.64 26.86 23.54
N GLN A 20 7.73 27.46 22.77
CA GLN A 20 6.36 27.00 22.68
C GLN A 20 6.25 25.60 22.08
N VAL A 21 6.99 25.32 21.01
CA VAL A 21 7.06 23.99 20.39
C VAL A 21 7.59 22.95 21.37
N LEU A 22 8.69 23.23 22.07
CA LEU A 22 9.25 22.32 23.07
C LEU A 22 8.26 22.06 24.22
N ARG A 23 7.51 23.08 24.66
CA ARG A 23 6.47 22.93 25.68
C ARG A 23 5.29 22.09 25.18
N HIS A 24 4.85 22.29 23.94
CA HIS A 24 3.74 21.55 23.33
C HIS A 24 4.05 20.04 23.28
N TYR A 25 5.27 19.69 22.87
CA TYR A 25 5.74 18.31 22.88
C TYR A 25 6.25 17.83 24.26
N LYS A 26 6.00 18.59 25.33
CA LYS A 26 6.30 18.24 26.73
C LYS A 26 7.78 17.94 26.99
N PHE A 27 8.68 18.75 26.42
CA PHE A 27 10.11 18.65 26.68
C PHE A 27 10.43 18.78 28.20
N PRO A 28 11.27 17.90 28.77
CA PRO A 28 11.65 17.97 30.17
C PRO A 28 12.62 19.13 30.42
N GLU A 29 12.10 20.31 30.79
CA GLU A 29 12.88 21.54 31.01
C GLU A 29 14.06 21.34 31.99
N ALA A 30 13.97 20.38 32.92
CA ALA A 30 15.05 20.01 33.84
C ALA A 30 16.33 19.49 33.14
N ARG A 31 16.22 18.97 31.92
CA ARG A 31 17.34 18.44 31.12
C ARG A 31 17.93 19.44 30.14
N TRP A 32 17.67 20.74 30.34
CA TRP A 32 18.18 21.82 29.48
C TRP A 32 19.71 21.83 29.34
N PHE A 33 20.46 21.39 30.36
CA PHE A 33 21.92 21.39 30.35
C PHE A 33 22.46 20.38 29.34
N GLU A 34 21.99 19.14 29.41
CA GLU A 34 22.32 18.07 28.45
C GLU A 34 21.86 18.46 27.03
N PHE A 35 20.68 19.07 26.92
CA PHE A 35 20.17 19.57 25.64
C PHE A 35 21.08 20.64 25.03
N GLY A 36 21.57 21.58 25.84
CA GLY A 36 22.49 22.63 25.41
C GLY A 36 23.82 22.07 24.88
N LEU A 37 24.36 21.03 25.51
CA LEU A 37 25.57 20.35 25.03
C LEU A 37 25.36 19.74 23.64
N ASN A 38 24.25 19.03 23.44
CA ASN A 38 23.93 18.41 22.14
C ASN A 38 23.59 19.44 21.05
N LEU A 39 23.21 20.67 21.43
CA LEU A 39 23.07 21.81 20.52
C LEU A 39 24.41 22.49 20.19
N GLY A 40 25.51 22.03 20.79
CA GLY A 40 26.87 22.52 20.54
C GLY A 40 27.35 23.63 21.47
N LEU A 41 26.60 23.98 22.52
CA LEU A 41 27.05 24.94 23.53
C LEU A 41 28.14 24.34 24.40
N LEU A 42 29.15 25.15 24.73
CA LEU A 42 30.27 24.72 25.55
C LEU A 42 29.87 24.63 27.03
N HIS A 43 30.47 23.69 27.73
CA HIS A 43 30.25 23.50 29.17
C HIS A 43 30.39 24.79 30.00
N PRO A 44 31.40 25.65 29.81
CA PRO A 44 31.52 26.90 30.57
C PRO A 44 30.33 27.86 30.34
N THR A 45 29.76 27.88 29.14
CA THR A 45 28.59 28.69 28.80
C THR A 45 27.34 28.21 29.52
N LEU A 46 27.17 26.88 29.63
CA LEU A 46 26.06 26.27 30.36
C LEU A 46 26.21 26.43 31.88
N GLU A 47 27.42 26.27 32.44
CA GLU A 47 27.69 26.55 33.86
C GLU A 47 27.40 28.00 34.24
N ALA A 48 27.72 28.95 33.35
CA ALA A 48 27.38 30.36 33.55
C ALA A 48 25.86 30.58 33.62
N ILE A 49 25.08 29.89 32.79
CA ILE A 49 23.61 29.93 32.84
C ILE A 49 23.08 29.31 34.13
N GLU A 50 23.60 28.14 34.52
CA GLU A 50 23.17 27.43 35.72
C GLU A 50 23.45 28.24 37.00
N SER A 51 24.63 28.86 37.08
CA SER A 51 25.00 29.71 38.22
C SER A 51 24.16 30.98 38.31
N ALA A 52 23.80 31.60 37.18
CA ALA A 52 22.97 32.81 37.12
C ALA A 52 21.48 32.55 37.45
N HIS A 53 20.97 31.35 37.13
CA HIS A 53 19.54 31.01 37.21
C HIS A 53 19.25 29.73 37.98
N ARG A 54 20.08 29.47 39.00
CA ARG A 54 20.02 28.26 39.81
C ARG A 54 18.61 27.98 40.34
N GLY A 55 18.13 26.76 40.13
CA GLY A 55 16.83 26.30 40.59
C GLY A 55 15.63 26.72 39.73
N ASN A 56 15.85 27.35 38.57
CA ASN A 56 14.79 27.69 37.62
C ASN A 56 15.07 27.08 36.22
N PRO A 57 14.72 25.80 35.99
CA PRO A 57 14.97 25.11 34.73
C PRO A 57 14.36 25.80 33.50
N SER A 58 13.18 26.41 33.66
CA SER A 58 12.51 27.14 32.58
C SER A 58 13.33 28.34 32.10
N ARG A 59 13.87 29.10 33.06
CA ARG A 59 14.74 30.24 32.75
C ARG A 59 16.08 29.79 32.17
N CYS A 60 16.64 28.69 32.68
CA CYS A 60 17.87 28.14 32.12
C CYS A 60 17.69 27.64 30.68
N LEU A 61 16.58 26.96 30.36
CA LEU A 61 16.26 26.53 29.00
C LEU A 61 16.11 27.73 28.05
N MET A 62 15.45 28.80 28.49
CA MET A 62 15.30 30.03 27.70
C MET A 62 16.66 30.67 27.39
N GLU A 63 17.55 30.80 28.38
CA GLU A 63 18.90 31.34 28.17
C GLU A 63 19.77 30.41 27.32
N CYS A 64 19.66 29.10 27.51
CA CYS A 64 20.32 28.09 26.68
C CYS A 64 19.94 28.25 25.20
N LEU A 65 18.65 28.28 24.89
CA LEU A 65 18.17 28.50 23.53
C LEU A 65 18.56 29.89 23.00
N THR A 66 18.60 30.91 23.85
CA THR A 66 19.09 32.25 23.46
C THR A 66 20.54 32.20 23.01
N LYS A 67 21.42 31.53 23.76
CA LYS A 67 22.83 31.35 23.40
C LYS A 67 23.01 30.52 22.13
N TRP A 68 22.20 29.49 21.94
CA TRP A 68 22.20 28.69 20.72
C TRP A 68 21.76 29.50 19.49
N LEU A 69 20.61 30.19 19.55
CA LEU A 69 20.05 30.99 18.46
C LEU A 69 20.93 32.19 18.08
N THR A 70 21.73 32.70 19.02
CA THR A 70 22.68 33.81 18.79
C THR A 70 24.07 33.35 18.37
N LYS A 71 24.33 32.03 18.29
CA LYS A 71 25.66 31.44 18.02
C LYS A 71 26.72 31.93 19.01
N ALA A 72 26.39 31.89 20.30
CA ALA A 72 27.28 32.41 21.34
C ALA A 72 28.62 31.66 21.43
N ASP A 73 28.64 30.37 21.05
CA ASP A 73 29.84 29.54 21.00
C ASP A 73 30.11 29.10 19.55
N ASP A 74 31.38 29.08 19.14
CA ASP A 74 31.79 28.69 17.77
C ASP A 74 31.35 27.25 17.41
N ASN A 75 31.33 26.36 18.42
CA ASN A 75 30.94 24.96 18.29
C ASN A 75 29.44 24.76 17.99
N VAL A 76 28.60 25.78 18.11
CA VAL A 76 27.20 25.69 17.66
C VAL A 76 27.13 25.47 16.14
N THR A 77 28.06 26.06 15.38
CA THR A 77 28.05 25.96 13.92
C THR A 77 28.66 24.66 13.38
N THR A 78 29.44 23.95 14.21
CA THR A 78 30.04 22.65 13.86
C THR A 78 29.05 21.50 14.01
N VAL A 79 28.13 21.60 14.98
CA VAL A 79 27.05 20.61 15.19
C VAL A 79 26.01 20.65 14.07
N GLY A 80 25.72 21.82 13.50
CA GLY A 80 24.86 21.94 12.34
C GLY A 80 24.25 23.34 12.12
N PRO A 81 23.46 23.53 11.06
CA PRO A 81 22.72 24.78 10.85
C PRO A 81 21.65 25.00 11.93
N ILE A 82 21.29 26.25 12.22
CA ILE A 82 20.24 26.56 13.21
C ILE A 82 18.85 26.37 12.56
N ILE A 83 18.40 25.11 12.54
CA ILE A 83 17.13 24.66 11.98
C ILE A 83 16.49 23.60 12.87
N TRP A 84 15.21 23.29 12.66
CA TRP A 84 14.48 22.28 13.43
C TRP A 84 15.10 20.89 13.41
N LYS A 85 15.75 20.51 12.30
CA LYS A 85 16.45 19.24 12.20
C LYS A 85 17.58 19.11 13.23
N THR A 86 18.28 20.19 13.55
CA THR A 86 19.34 20.21 14.57
C THR A 86 18.77 20.06 15.97
N VAL A 87 17.62 20.69 16.25
CA VAL A 87 16.86 20.49 17.50
C VAL A 87 16.43 19.03 17.65
N ALA A 88 15.87 18.44 16.59
CA ALA A 88 15.43 17.04 16.60
C ALA A 88 16.60 16.05 16.79
N ASN A 89 17.76 16.32 16.19
CA ASN A 89 18.96 15.52 16.39
C ASN A 89 19.47 15.60 17.84
N ALA A 90 19.56 16.81 18.40
CA ALA A 90 19.96 17.01 19.78
C ALA A 90 19.04 16.26 20.77
N LEU A 91 17.73 16.26 20.52
CA LEU A 91 16.74 15.51 21.31
C LEU A 91 16.88 13.99 21.16
N ARG A 92 17.28 13.51 19.98
CA ARG A 92 17.53 12.08 19.72
C ARG A 92 18.74 11.58 20.50
N GLU A 93 19.79 12.38 20.58
CA GLU A 93 20.99 12.08 21.36
C GLU A 93 20.71 12.03 22.88
N MET A 94 19.70 12.77 23.37
CA MET A 94 19.23 12.69 24.76
C MET A 94 18.31 11.50 25.06
N ASP A 95 18.12 10.59 24.09
CA ASP A 95 17.15 9.47 24.14
C ASP A 95 15.68 9.92 24.32
N VAL A 96 15.35 11.16 23.92
CA VAL A 96 13.97 11.67 23.89
C VAL A 96 13.36 11.48 22.51
N LYS A 97 13.32 10.21 22.06
CA LYS A 97 13.04 9.81 20.67
C LYS A 97 11.65 10.22 20.17
N SER A 98 10.61 10.15 21.01
CA SER A 98 9.25 10.53 20.62
C SER A 98 9.17 12.00 20.22
N ILE A 99 9.67 12.91 21.06
CA ILE A 99 9.71 14.36 20.79
C ILE A 99 10.55 14.66 19.55
N ALA A 100 11.70 13.99 19.40
CA ALA A 100 12.57 14.14 18.23
C ALA A 100 11.85 13.76 16.92
N ILE A 101 11.08 12.67 16.94
CA ILE A 101 10.28 12.22 15.80
C ILE A 101 9.17 13.23 15.50
N ASP A 102 8.42 13.68 16.50
CA ASP A 102 7.30 14.60 16.31
C ASP A 102 7.73 15.96 15.77
N ILE A 103 8.84 16.52 16.30
CA ILE A 103 9.44 17.77 15.79
C ILE A 103 9.99 17.56 14.37
N SER A 104 10.63 16.42 14.09
CA SER A 104 11.14 16.15 12.74
C SER A 104 10.03 15.96 11.71
N LYS A 105 8.90 15.37 12.10
CA LYS A 105 7.75 15.16 11.22
C LYS A 105 6.96 16.45 10.99
N THR A 106 6.81 17.27 12.02
CA THR A 106 5.91 18.45 11.97
C THR A 106 6.66 19.73 11.61
N MET A 107 7.76 20.01 12.30
CA MET A 107 8.43 21.31 12.23
C MET A 107 9.48 21.38 11.12
N ALA A 108 10.06 20.23 10.76
CA ALA A 108 11.01 20.10 9.65
C ALA A 108 10.35 19.60 8.35
N ASP A 109 9.02 19.50 8.31
CA ASP A 109 8.28 19.21 7.08
C ASP A 109 8.35 20.42 6.13
N PRO A 110 8.70 20.23 4.84
CA PRO A 110 8.86 21.32 3.88
C PRO A 110 7.64 22.23 3.70
N VAL A 111 6.41 21.71 3.80
CA VAL A 111 5.18 22.50 3.62
C VAL A 111 4.88 23.30 4.89
N SER A 112 5.13 22.69 6.03
CA SER A 112 5.05 23.33 7.34
C SER A 112 6.10 24.42 7.49
N GLU A 113 7.31 24.26 6.96
CA GLU A 113 8.36 25.30 6.90
C GLU A 113 7.89 26.52 6.10
N ILE A 114 7.17 26.32 4.98
CA ILE A 114 6.55 27.43 4.23
C ILE A 114 5.54 28.16 5.11
N LEU A 115 4.64 27.43 5.78
CA LEU A 115 3.62 28.04 6.63
C LEU A 115 4.24 28.78 7.84
N GLN A 116 5.36 28.27 8.38
CA GLN A 116 6.11 28.89 9.46
C GLN A 116 6.64 30.29 9.12
N CYS A 117 7.02 30.54 7.86
CA CYS A 117 7.40 31.87 7.37
C CYS A 117 6.28 32.92 7.58
N TYR A 118 5.02 32.47 7.61
CA TYR A 118 3.85 33.33 7.68
C TYR A 118 3.20 33.38 9.08
N ILE A 119 3.67 32.62 10.07
CA ILE A 119 3.10 32.59 11.43
C ILE A 119 2.96 33.98 12.04
N GLY A 120 3.96 34.84 11.89
CA GLY A 120 3.91 36.20 12.44
C GLY A 120 2.79 37.05 11.83
N ARG A 121 2.49 36.84 10.53
CA ARG A 121 1.38 37.52 9.84
C ARG A 121 0.04 36.85 10.14
N LEU A 122 0.00 35.51 10.25
CA LEU A 122 -1.20 34.74 10.60
C LEU A 122 -1.67 35.02 12.03
N ALA A 123 -0.75 35.20 12.97
CA ALA A 123 -1.04 35.60 14.35
C ALA A 123 -1.77 36.96 14.45
N GLN A 124 -1.60 37.83 13.45
CA GLN A 124 -2.25 39.14 13.38
C GLN A 124 -3.63 39.08 12.70
N VAL A 125 -3.97 37.95 12.07
CA VAL A 125 -5.28 37.74 11.44
C VAL A 125 -6.29 37.39 12.52
N VAL A 126 -7.40 38.11 12.52
CA VAL A 126 -8.61 37.77 13.29
C VAL A 126 -9.60 37.13 12.34
N LEU A 127 -9.94 35.86 12.58
CA LEU A 127 -10.91 35.14 11.77
C LEU A 127 -12.35 35.41 12.22
N THR A 128 -13.31 35.16 11.34
CA THR A 128 -14.72 35.11 11.74
C THR A 128 -15.01 33.79 12.47
N GLU A 129 -16.05 33.76 13.31
CA GLU A 129 -16.46 32.51 13.96
C GLU A 129 -16.79 31.41 12.93
N GLU A 130 -17.37 31.78 11.79
CA GLU A 130 -17.65 30.86 10.68
C GLU A 130 -16.35 30.26 10.09
N SER A 131 -15.31 31.08 9.88
CA SER A 131 -14.01 30.58 9.42
C SER A 131 -13.36 29.65 10.44
N VAL A 132 -13.53 29.93 11.74
CA VAL A 132 -13.02 29.08 12.82
C VAL A 132 -13.79 27.74 12.90
N ASP A 133 -15.11 27.74 12.68
CA ASP A 133 -15.91 26.51 12.56
C ASP A 133 -15.50 25.68 11.33
N LEU A 134 -15.13 26.33 10.23
CA LEU A 134 -14.58 25.66 9.06
C LEU A 134 -13.21 25.04 9.34
N LEU A 135 -12.32 25.71 10.09
CA LEU A 135 -11.04 25.10 10.48
C LEU A 135 -11.25 23.80 11.26
N HIS A 136 -12.27 23.73 12.12
CA HIS A 136 -12.61 22.50 12.83
C HIS A 136 -13.23 21.45 11.90
N THR A 137 -14.19 21.86 11.07
CA THR A 137 -14.90 20.95 10.13
C THR A 137 -13.94 20.29 9.15
N GLU A 138 -12.94 21.04 8.68
CA GLU A 138 -11.90 20.57 7.75
C GLU A 138 -10.73 19.85 8.45
N GLY A 139 -10.80 19.66 9.78
CA GLY A 139 -9.79 18.91 10.54
C GLY A 139 -8.43 19.61 10.69
N LEU A 140 -8.40 20.95 10.61
CA LEU A 140 -7.21 21.77 10.85
C LEU A 140 -6.99 22.08 12.34
N ILE A 141 -8.05 22.07 13.15
CA ILE A 141 -8.00 22.24 14.61
C ILE A 141 -8.92 21.26 15.33
N SER A 142 -8.60 20.89 16.56
CA SER A 142 -9.43 19.99 17.37
C SER A 142 -10.65 20.69 17.99
N LYS A 143 -11.64 19.91 18.45
CA LYS A 143 -12.84 20.44 19.11
C LYS A 143 -12.53 21.23 20.38
N ASP A 144 -11.53 20.82 21.15
CA ASP A 144 -11.12 21.54 22.36
C ASP A 144 -10.46 22.88 22.00
N THR A 145 -9.65 22.90 20.95
CA THR A 145 -9.00 24.09 20.40
C THR A 145 -10.01 25.07 19.81
N LEU A 146 -11.08 24.58 19.18
CA LEU A 146 -12.17 25.39 18.64
C LEU A 146 -12.76 26.31 19.73
N ARG A 147 -13.05 25.73 20.91
CA ARG A 147 -13.62 26.47 22.05
C ARG A 147 -12.63 27.53 22.57
N GLU A 148 -11.35 27.18 22.63
CA GLU A 148 -10.29 28.10 23.05
C GLU A 148 -10.14 29.28 22.09
N VAL A 149 -10.02 29.01 20.78
CA VAL A 149 -9.88 30.03 19.74
C VAL A 149 -11.08 30.98 19.73
N LYS A 150 -12.32 30.46 19.86
CA LYS A 150 -13.53 31.30 19.98
C LYS A 150 -13.51 32.16 21.24
N SER A 151 -13.08 31.61 22.38
CA SER A 151 -12.98 32.38 23.63
C SER A 151 -11.89 33.47 23.60
N CYS A 152 -10.88 33.31 22.73
CA CYS A 152 -9.77 34.23 22.53
C CYS A 152 -9.95 35.17 21.33
N GLY A 153 -11.19 35.39 20.87
CA GLY A 153 -11.50 36.34 19.81
C GLY A 153 -11.06 35.89 18.42
N CYS A 154 -11.09 34.57 18.15
CA CYS A 154 -10.83 33.98 16.83
C CYS A 154 -9.41 34.23 16.26
N SER A 155 -8.43 34.39 17.15
CA SER A 155 -7.01 34.53 16.79
C SER A 155 -6.30 33.18 16.77
N LEU A 156 -5.42 32.96 15.78
CA LEU A 156 -4.62 31.74 15.62
C LEU A 156 -3.23 31.86 16.27
N VAL A 157 -3.19 32.26 17.54
CA VAL A 157 -1.93 32.40 18.30
C VAL A 157 -1.76 31.23 19.24
N GLY A 158 -0.53 30.72 19.34
CA GLY A 158 -0.21 29.68 20.31
C GLY A 158 -0.48 28.27 19.76
N ASP A 159 -1.06 27.42 20.60
CA ASP A 159 -1.31 26.01 20.31
C ASP A 159 -2.19 25.73 19.08
N PRO A 160 -3.19 26.57 18.73
CA PRO A 160 -3.93 26.44 17.48
C PRO A 160 -3.03 26.43 16.23
N MET A 161 -1.97 27.25 16.22
CA MET A 161 -1.05 27.30 15.08
C MET A 161 -0.19 26.04 14.98
N LEU A 162 0.18 25.44 16.11
CA LEU A 162 0.92 24.17 16.14
C LEU A 162 0.06 23.01 15.63
N LEU A 163 -1.23 22.98 15.98
CA LEU A 163 -2.16 21.98 15.45
C LEU A 163 -2.38 22.13 13.95
N ILE A 164 -2.46 23.37 13.46
CA ILE A 164 -2.54 23.63 12.01
C ILE A 164 -1.27 23.14 11.30
N LEU A 165 -0.07 23.38 11.87
CA LEU A 165 1.18 22.87 11.32
C LEU A 165 1.20 21.33 11.31
N SER A 166 0.77 20.68 12.40
CA SER A 166 0.65 19.22 12.47
C SER A 166 -0.32 18.69 11.40
N ALA A 167 -1.49 19.31 11.27
CA ALA A 167 -2.49 18.91 10.30
C ALA A 167 -1.98 19.07 8.85
N VAL A 168 -1.23 20.14 8.57
CA VAL A 168 -0.59 20.38 7.27
C VAL A 168 0.55 19.40 7.02
N ALA A 169 1.39 19.10 8.01
CA ALA A 169 2.47 18.10 7.88
C ALA A 169 1.93 16.69 7.60
N GLU A 170 0.78 16.34 8.19
CA GLU A 170 0.09 15.07 7.93
C GLU A 170 -0.58 15.03 6.54
N ASP A 171 -1.08 16.17 6.06
CA ASP A 171 -1.79 16.29 4.79
C ASP A 171 -1.54 17.65 4.16
N HIS A 172 -0.60 17.70 3.21
CA HIS A 172 -0.20 18.93 2.53
C HIS A 172 -1.36 19.64 1.81
N SER A 173 -2.43 18.91 1.43
CA SER A 173 -3.62 19.51 0.81
C SER A 173 -4.38 20.43 1.76
N LYS A 174 -4.25 20.23 3.09
CA LYS A 174 -4.85 21.10 4.09
C LYS A 174 -4.26 22.51 4.09
N LEU A 175 -3.07 22.73 3.53
CA LEU A 175 -2.56 24.09 3.31
C LEU A 175 -3.45 24.85 2.30
N CYS A 176 -3.92 24.18 1.25
CA CYS A 176 -4.87 24.74 0.28
C CYS A 176 -6.24 24.99 0.93
N THR A 177 -6.69 24.11 1.81
CA THR A 177 -7.93 24.30 2.58
C THR A 177 -7.82 25.49 3.54
N LEU A 178 -6.73 25.59 4.31
CA LEU A 178 -6.44 26.71 5.20
C LEU A 178 -6.46 28.03 4.41
N THR A 179 -5.75 28.09 3.29
CA THR A 179 -5.69 29.31 2.47
C THR A 179 -7.02 29.65 1.82
N SER A 180 -7.83 28.66 1.42
CA SER A 180 -9.22 28.87 0.96
C SER A 180 -10.12 29.45 2.06
N ILE A 181 -9.96 29.00 3.30
CA ILE A 181 -10.67 29.55 4.47
C ILE A 181 -10.20 30.99 4.75
N LEU A 182 -8.89 31.24 4.68
CA LEU A 182 -8.31 32.58 4.86
C LEU A 182 -8.79 33.55 3.78
N MET A 183 -8.96 33.10 2.53
CA MET A 183 -9.50 33.92 1.43
C MET A 183 -10.92 34.44 1.67
N LYS A 184 -11.69 33.82 2.58
CA LYS A 184 -13.02 34.31 2.97
C LYS A 184 -12.96 35.58 3.82
N SER A 185 -11.83 35.86 4.48
CA SER A 185 -11.57 37.13 5.17
C SER A 185 -10.90 38.12 4.22
N LYS A 186 -11.42 39.35 4.16
CA LYS A 186 -10.83 40.41 3.34
C LYS A 186 -9.43 40.79 3.83
N GLU A 187 -9.20 40.70 5.14
CA GLU A 187 -7.96 41.02 5.83
C GLU A 187 -6.87 39.97 5.57
N ALA A 188 -7.26 38.70 5.36
CA ALA A 188 -6.33 37.59 5.16
C ALA A 188 -6.14 37.17 3.69
N MET A 189 -6.88 37.76 2.75
CA MET A 189 -6.85 37.39 1.33
C MET A 189 -5.47 37.52 0.70
N SER A 190 -4.77 38.64 0.90
CA SER A 190 -3.42 38.82 0.34
C SER A 190 -2.41 37.87 0.96
N LEU A 191 -2.54 37.58 2.26
CA LEU A 191 -1.71 36.61 2.96
C LEU A 191 -1.93 35.19 2.42
N ALA A 192 -3.18 34.80 2.19
CA ALA A 192 -3.53 33.51 1.61
C ALA A 192 -2.95 33.33 0.19
N SER A 193 -3.03 34.38 -0.64
CA SER A 193 -2.42 34.38 -1.97
C SER A 193 -0.90 34.24 -1.93
N ASP A 194 -0.23 34.93 -0.99
CA ASP A 194 1.23 34.82 -0.81
C ASP A 194 1.64 33.38 -0.44
N ILE A 195 0.92 32.76 0.50
CA ILE A 195 1.17 31.38 0.96
C ILE A 195 0.99 30.39 -0.19
N ILE A 196 -0.13 30.48 -0.93
CA ILE A 196 -0.41 29.60 -2.08
C ILE A 196 0.65 29.78 -3.17
N MET A 197 1.07 31.01 -3.45
CA MET A 197 2.06 31.29 -4.48
C MET A 197 3.43 30.70 -4.12
N GLU A 198 3.89 30.84 -2.88
CA GLU A 198 5.14 30.22 -2.43
C GLU A 198 5.05 28.69 -2.40
N TYR A 199 3.89 28.13 -2.02
CA TYR A 199 3.63 26.70 -2.13
C TYR A 199 3.71 26.22 -3.58
N GLY A 200 3.07 26.91 -4.52
CA GLY A 200 3.09 26.56 -5.95
C GLY A 200 4.47 26.71 -6.60
N LYS A 201 5.31 27.65 -6.15
CA LYS A 201 6.72 27.76 -6.60
C LYS A 201 7.57 26.60 -6.07
N SER A 202 7.38 26.23 -4.81
CA SER A 202 8.15 25.18 -4.14
C SER A 202 7.71 23.78 -4.58
N PHE A 203 6.43 23.63 -4.95
CA PHE A 203 5.80 22.38 -5.39
C PHE A 203 4.97 22.58 -6.68
N PRO A 204 5.62 22.72 -7.86
CA PRO A 204 4.95 23.05 -9.12
C PRO A 204 3.91 22.02 -9.59
N SER A 205 4.01 20.77 -9.15
CA SER A 205 3.06 19.68 -9.46
C SER A 205 1.70 19.83 -8.77
N ALA A 206 1.61 20.59 -7.67
CA ALA A 206 0.37 20.78 -6.89
C ALA A 206 -0.60 21.80 -7.52
N VAL A 207 -0.12 22.65 -8.43
CA VAL A 207 -0.91 23.76 -9.03
C VAL A 207 -1.98 23.26 -10.02
N THR A 208 -1.84 22.04 -10.54
CA THR A 208 -2.78 21.41 -11.49
C THR A 208 -4.11 20.96 -10.88
N MET A 209 -4.27 21.00 -9.55
CA MET A 209 -5.48 20.56 -8.82
C MET A 209 -6.34 21.74 -8.29
N MET A 210 -6.01 22.98 -8.61
CA MET A 210 -6.74 24.16 -8.11
C MET A 210 -7.97 24.50 -8.98
N PRO A 211 -9.13 24.87 -8.40
CA PRO A 211 -10.15 25.60 -9.13
C PRO A 211 -9.54 26.89 -9.66
N SER A 212 -9.81 27.19 -10.93
CA SER A 212 -9.34 28.43 -11.57
C SER A 212 -9.84 29.64 -10.79
N CYS A 213 -8.95 30.32 -10.05
CA CYS A 213 -9.20 31.67 -9.58
C CYS A 213 -9.25 32.57 -10.83
N GLN A 214 -10.46 32.76 -11.37
CA GLN A 214 -10.70 33.74 -12.41
C GLN A 214 -10.19 35.10 -11.93
N GLN A 215 -9.33 35.69 -12.76
CA GLN A 215 -8.89 37.06 -12.67
C GLN A 215 -10.11 37.98 -12.54
N ALA A 216 -10.30 38.58 -11.38
CA ALA A 216 -11.01 39.85 -11.30
C ALA A 216 -10.08 40.89 -11.91
N SER A 217 -10.30 41.18 -13.19
CA SER A 217 -9.59 42.20 -13.94
C SER A 217 -9.71 43.55 -13.23
N THR A 218 -8.60 44.14 -12.81
CA THR A 218 -8.44 45.60 -12.84
C THR A 218 -7.09 45.94 -13.45
N SER A 219 -7.18 46.69 -14.53
CA SER A 219 -6.13 47.15 -15.43
C SER A 219 -5.15 48.13 -14.78
N ALA A 220 -3.84 47.92 -14.95
CA ALA A 220 -2.87 49.00 -15.11
C ALA A 220 -1.55 48.52 -15.75
N SER A 221 -1.35 48.99 -16.99
CA SER A 221 -0.12 49.15 -17.77
C SER A 221 1.21 49.34 -16.98
N SER A 222 2.27 48.64 -17.39
CA SER A 222 3.56 49.21 -17.90
C SER A 222 4.63 48.10 -18.03
N ARG A 223 5.04 47.72 -19.26
CA ARG A 223 6.24 48.15 -20.02
C ARG A 223 7.60 47.61 -19.54
N SER A 224 8.14 46.70 -20.37
CA SER A 224 9.49 46.69 -20.98
C SER A 224 10.73 46.32 -20.15
N GLY A 225 11.55 45.43 -20.72
CA GLY A 225 12.99 45.33 -20.43
C GLY A 225 13.64 43.99 -20.83
N GLN A 226 14.22 43.92 -22.04
CA GLN A 226 15.15 42.88 -22.52
C GLN A 226 16.47 42.84 -21.71
N LEU A 227 17.19 41.70 -21.78
CA LEU A 227 18.67 41.51 -21.97
C LEU A 227 19.01 40.04 -21.63
N GLN A 228 19.28 39.12 -22.57
CA GLN A 228 20.55 38.78 -23.27
C GLN A 228 21.73 38.28 -22.41
N ASP A 229 22.15 37.04 -22.74
CA ASP A 229 23.48 36.39 -22.74
C ASP A 229 24.50 36.66 -21.63
N SER A 230 25.08 35.59 -21.06
CA SER A 230 26.45 35.13 -21.41
C SER A 230 26.95 33.98 -20.52
N SER A 231 27.94 33.27 -21.05
CA SER A 231 28.55 32.00 -20.67
C SER A 231 29.67 32.11 -19.62
N SER A 232 30.09 30.93 -19.13
CA SER A 232 31.48 30.49 -18.86
C SER A 232 31.93 30.29 -17.39
N GLU A 233 32.24 29.01 -17.12
CA GLU A 233 33.50 28.49 -16.54
C GLU A 233 33.84 28.59 -15.02
N THR A 234 33.77 27.40 -14.39
CA THR A 234 34.85 26.69 -13.64
C THR A 234 35.44 27.31 -12.37
N GLN A 235 35.27 26.65 -11.22
CA GLN A 235 36.39 25.95 -10.54
C GLN A 235 35.95 25.19 -9.27
N VAL A 236 36.53 23.99 -9.16
CA VAL A 236 36.49 23.03 -8.05
C VAL A 236 37.48 23.47 -6.98
N THR A 237 37.08 23.38 -5.71
CA THR A 237 38.02 23.11 -4.61
C THR A 237 37.39 22.11 -3.64
N THR A 238 37.99 20.93 -3.64
CA THR A 238 37.90 19.85 -2.65
C THR A 238 38.22 20.35 -1.24
N ASN A 239 37.57 19.79 -0.22
CA ASN A 239 38.24 19.40 1.02
C ASN A 239 37.42 18.34 1.77
N THR A 240 38.17 17.32 2.16
CA THR A 240 37.82 16.00 2.69
C THR A 240 37.63 16.03 4.22
N ASP A 241 36.89 15.03 4.69
CA ASP A 241 36.95 14.37 6.00
C ASP A 241 36.50 15.08 7.29
N ALA A 242 35.35 14.61 7.80
CA ALA A 242 35.21 14.21 9.19
C ALA A 242 34.27 12.98 9.28
N THR A 243 34.77 11.92 9.90
CA THR A 243 34.25 10.54 9.97
C THR A 243 32.96 10.38 10.79
N PRO A 244 32.11 9.39 10.46
CA PRO A 244 30.92 9.02 11.22
C PRO A 244 31.22 7.93 12.26
N GLN A 245 30.59 8.01 13.44
CA GLN A 245 30.48 6.86 14.33
C GLN A 245 29.10 6.78 15.00
N GLY A 246 28.48 5.64 14.75
CA GLY A 246 27.12 5.23 15.11
C GLY A 246 26.74 4.05 14.22
N VAL A 247 27.62 3.04 14.19
CA VAL A 247 27.57 1.85 13.32
C VAL A 247 26.55 0.85 13.88
N VAL A 248 25.64 0.39 13.03
CA VAL A 248 25.13 -0.98 13.08
C VAL A 248 25.81 -1.71 11.92
N GLU A 249 26.55 -2.77 12.24
CA GLU A 249 27.28 -3.58 11.26
C GLU A 249 26.34 -4.20 10.24
N VAL A 250 26.72 -4.06 8.97
CA VAL A 250 26.02 -4.64 7.83
C VAL A 250 27.08 -5.37 7.00
N ILE A 251 27.14 -6.69 7.20
CA ILE A 251 28.11 -7.62 6.61
C ILE A 251 28.05 -7.57 5.08
N VAL A 252 29.20 -7.38 4.42
CA VAL A 252 29.39 -7.37 2.96
C VAL A 252 29.41 -8.82 2.44
N HIS A 253 28.64 -9.14 1.40
CA HIS A 253 28.72 -10.46 0.75
C HIS A 253 29.89 -10.48 -0.26
N PRO A 254 30.92 -11.33 -0.08
CA PRO A 254 32.15 -11.32 -0.92
C PRO A 254 31.97 -11.77 -2.38
N GLY A 255 30.76 -12.20 -2.77
CA GLY A 255 30.51 -12.86 -4.05
C GLY A 255 30.62 -11.95 -5.28
N TYR A 256 30.30 -10.66 -5.16
CA TYR A 256 30.07 -9.78 -6.31
C TYR A 256 31.21 -8.82 -6.66
N GLU A 257 32.01 -8.35 -5.69
CA GLU A 257 33.27 -7.65 -5.97
C GLU A 257 34.16 -8.54 -6.86
N ALA A 258 34.26 -9.82 -6.50
CA ALA A 258 34.94 -10.83 -7.27
C ALA A 258 34.40 -11.01 -8.71
N GLU A 259 33.15 -10.66 -9.02
CA GLU A 259 32.59 -10.78 -10.37
C GLU A 259 32.89 -9.57 -11.25
N PHE A 260 32.82 -8.35 -10.71
CA PHE A 260 33.28 -7.15 -11.41
C PHE A 260 34.79 -7.19 -11.61
N ASP A 261 35.53 -7.59 -10.57
CA ASP A 261 36.97 -7.84 -10.67
C ASP A 261 37.27 -8.90 -11.73
N ARG A 262 36.45 -9.94 -11.86
CA ARG A 262 36.60 -10.94 -12.94
C ARG A 262 36.43 -10.34 -14.33
N MET A 263 35.53 -9.37 -14.52
CA MET A 263 35.38 -8.69 -15.80
C MET A 263 36.53 -7.70 -16.07
N ASP A 264 37.00 -7.03 -15.03
CA ASP A 264 38.17 -6.14 -15.10
C ASP A 264 39.45 -6.94 -15.40
N HIS A 265 39.64 -8.09 -14.75
CA HIS A 265 40.70 -9.04 -15.09
C HIS A 265 40.61 -9.54 -16.54
N LYS A 266 39.41 -9.76 -17.08
CA LYS A 266 39.21 -10.13 -18.49
C LYS A 266 39.62 -8.97 -19.43
N LEU A 267 39.34 -7.73 -19.08
CA LEU A 267 39.81 -6.55 -19.82
C LEU A 267 41.34 -6.43 -19.77
N GLY A 268 41.94 -6.56 -18.57
CA GLY A 268 43.39 -6.55 -18.41
C GLY A 268 44.07 -7.67 -19.20
N THR A 269 43.47 -8.87 -19.22
CA THR A 269 43.95 -10.01 -20.03
C THR A 269 43.85 -9.72 -21.52
N LEU A 270 42.77 -9.10 -21.99
CA LEU A 270 42.61 -8.68 -23.38
C LEU A 270 43.71 -7.71 -23.80
N ILE A 271 43.91 -6.65 -23.01
CA ILE A 271 44.92 -5.62 -23.27
C ILE A 271 46.31 -6.25 -23.31
N HIS A 272 46.65 -7.04 -22.29
CA HIS A 272 47.96 -7.71 -22.19
C HIS A 272 48.27 -8.59 -23.41
N ASN A 273 47.28 -9.30 -23.93
CA ASN A 273 47.47 -10.19 -25.08
C ASN A 273 47.53 -9.44 -26.41
N ILE A 274 46.85 -8.29 -26.53
CA ILE A 274 46.77 -7.51 -27.76
C ILE A 274 47.99 -6.58 -27.92
N VAL A 275 48.52 -6.02 -26.83
CA VAL A 275 49.65 -5.09 -26.86
C VAL A 275 50.84 -5.61 -27.69
N PRO A 276 51.32 -6.87 -27.50
CA PRO A 276 52.42 -7.41 -28.31
C PRO A 276 52.08 -7.59 -29.80
N LEU A 277 50.81 -7.90 -30.12
CA LEU A 277 50.35 -8.05 -31.50
C LEU A 277 50.29 -6.69 -32.21
N ILE A 278 49.88 -5.65 -31.48
CA ILE A 278 49.91 -4.26 -31.96
C ILE A 278 51.35 -3.80 -32.19
N GLU A 279 52.25 -4.08 -31.25
CA GLU A 279 53.66 -3.70 -31.38
C GLU A 279 54.32 -4.35 -32.60
N ALA A 280 54.01 -5.62 -32.86
CA ALA A 280 54.53 -6.37 -34.01
C ALA A 280 53.97 -5.90 -35.36
N ALA A 281 52.74 -5.38 -35.38
CA ALA A 281 52.03 -5.02 -36.62
C ALA A 281 52.24 -3.55 -37.05
N ILE A 282 52.67 -2.68 -36.12
CA ILE A 282 52.77 -1.24 -36.39
C ILE A 282 54.15 -0.84 -36.93
N PRO A 283 54.21 -0.03 -38.01
CA PRO A 283 55.49 0.39 -38.62
C PRO A 283 56.37 1.27 -37.72
N SER A 284 55.77 2.17 -36.93
CA SER A 284 56.48 3.00 -35.96
C SER A 284 55.55 3.58 -34.88
N VAL A 285 56.09 3.88 -33.71
CA VAL A 285 55.37 4.54 -32.61
C VAL A 285 54.81 5.91 -33.01
N ASN A 286 55.51 6.65 -33.89
CA ASN A 286 55.06 7.96 -34.38
C ASN A 286 53.85 7.86 -35.32
N ASP A 287 53.75 6.77 -36.09
CA ASP A 287 52.59 6.50 -36.92
C ASP A 287 51.36 6.24 -36.04
N LEU A 288 51.52 5.44 -34.98
CA LEU A 288 50.45 5.18 -34.00
C LEU A 288 50.00 6.47 -33.30
N LYS A 289 50.94 7.29 -32.80
CA LYS A 289 50.64 8.61 -32.18
C LYS A 289 49.88 9.52 -33.13
N THR A 290 50.31 9.59 -34.39
CA THR A 290 49.68 10.43 -35.41
C THR A 290 48.27 9.93 -35.71
N TYR A 291 48.09 8.62 -35.81
CA TYR A 291 46.79 8.00 -36.05
C TYR A 291 45.82 8.25 -34.90
N ILE A 292 46.21 7.95 -33.65
CA ILE A 292 45.38 8.16 -32.46
C ILE A 292 45.06 9.65 -32.29
N GLY A 293 46.04 10.54 -32.47
CA GLY A 293 45.81 11.98 -32.41
C GLY A 293 44.82 12.49 -33.46
N ARG A 294 44.64 11.78 -34.59
CA ARG A 294 43.60 12.08 -35.58
C ARG A 294 42.24 11.49 -35.20
N CYS A 295 42.22 10.26 -34.67
CA CYS A 295 40.99 9.59 -34.20
C CYS A 295 40.38 10.30 -32.98
N GLN A 296 41.21 10.72 -32.01
CA GLN A 296 40.79 11.44 -30.81
C GLN A 296 41.63 12.68 -30.57
N LYS A 297 41.13 13.84 -31.02
CA LYS A 297 41.84 15.13 -30.89
C LYS A 297 42.19 15.51 -29.45
N LYS A 298 41.40 15.03 -28.47
CA LYS A 298 41.60 15.27 -27.02
C LYS A 298 42.89 14.64 -26.48
N LEU A 299 43.41 13.58 -27.11
CA LEU A 299 44.62 12.87 -26.66
C LEU A 299 45.92 13.47 -27.18
N LYS A 300 45.86 14.38 -28.16
CA LYS A 300 47.06 15.02 -28.75
C LYS A 300 48.03 15.62 -27.72
N PRO A 301 47.59 16.29 -26.63
CA PRO A 301 48.50 16.82 -25.63
C PRO A 301 49.24 15.73 -24.85
N ARG A 302 48.57 14.63 -24.47
CA ARG A 302 49.16 13.49 -23.74
C ARG A 302 50.12 12.70 -24.63
N LEU A 303 49.73 12.44 -25.89
CA LEU A 303 50.54 11.72 -26.88
C LEU A 303 51.83 12.44 -27.29
N LYS A 304 51.89 13.77 -27.13
CA LYS A 304 53.12 14.56 -27.36
C LYS A 304 54.21 14.29 -26.33
N ASN A 305 53.81 13.89 -25.12
CA ASN A 305 54.72 13.66 -24.00
C ASN A 305 55.13 12.19 -23.86
N ALA A 306 54.38 11.27 -24.49
CA ALA A 306 54.76 9.86 -24.61
C ALA A 306 56.01 9.72 -25.49
N ASN A 307 57.02 8.98 -25.05
CA ASN A 307 58.31 8.82 -25.73
C ASN A 307 58.57 7.36 -26.18
N SER A 308 57.98 6.38 -25.50
CA SER A 308 58.06 4.96 -25.83
C SER A 308 56.76 4.43 -26.47
N PHE A 309 56.77 3.17 -26.93
CA PHE A 309 55.54 2.47 -27.32
C PHE A 309 54.65 2.22 -26.10
N ASP A 310 55.26 1.82 -24.98
CA ASP A 310 54.57 1.59 -23.69
C ASP A 310 53.87 2.87 -23.20
N ASP A 311 54.49 4.04 -23.31
CA ASP A 311 53.89 5.32 -22.91
C ASP A 311 52.67 5.66 -23.78
N VAL A 312 52.64 5.20 -25.04
CA VAL A 312 51.49 5.38 -25.93
C VAL A 312 50.40 4.38 -25.61
N MET A 313 50.76 3.14 -25.28
CA MET A 313 49.81 2.12 -24.84
C MET A 313 49.18 2.49 -23.51
N GLU A 314 49.92 3.04 -22.55
CA GLU A 314 49.38 3.55 -21.28
C GLU A 314 48.30 4.63 -21.51
N VAL A 315 48.50 5.54 -22.48
CA VAL A 315 47.49 6.53 -22.85
C VAL A 315 46.25 5.91 -23.52
N ILE A 316 46.40 4.77 -24.20
CA ILE A 316 45.28 4.03 -24.81
C ILE A 316 44.53 3.23 -23.74
N GLU A 317 45.25 2.59 -22.81
CA GLU A 317 44.72 1.83 -21.70
C GLU A 317 43.88 2.71 -20.78
N ASP A 318 44.37 3.92 -20.46
CA ASP A 318 43.64 4.94 -19.70
C ASP A 318 42.30 5.36 -20.34
N GLU A 319 42.16 5.18 -21.65
CA GLU A 319 40.95 5.51 -22.41
C GLU A 319 40.03 4.30 -22.60
N CYS A 320 40.48 3.10 -22.23
CA CYS A 320 39.69 1.89 -22.24
C CYS A 320 38.93 1.74 -20.91
N SER A 321 37.73 1.18 -21.00
CA SER A 321 36.96 0.75 -19.83
C SER A 321 36.29 -0.59 -20.13
N ILE A 322 35.70 -1.21 -19.10
CA ILE A 322 34.99 -2.50 -19.23
C ILE A 322 33.95 -2.47 -20.37
N THR A 323 33.35 -1.33 -20.67
CA THR A 323 32.34 -1.20 -21.73
C THR A 323 32.84 -0.55 -23.01
N ASN A 324 34.04 0.01 -23.01
CA ASN A 324 34.56 0.81 -24.11
C ASN A 324 35.98 0.40 -24.48
N VAL A 325 36.10 -0.46 -25.49
CA VAL A 325 37.36 -0.87 -26.13
C VAL A 325 37.46 -0.36 -27.58
N ALA A 326 36.65 0.63 -27.95
CA ALA A 326 36.52 1.09 -29.33
C ALA A 326 37.82 1.67 -29.92
N LEU A 327 38.68 2.24 -29.06
CA LEU A 327 39.98 2.75 -29.49
C LEU A 327 40.93 1.61 -29.88
N LEU A 328 40.96 0.51 -29.12
CA LEU A 328 41.69 -0.71 -29.45
C LEU A 328 41.15 -1.34 -30.74
N GLU A 329 39.84 -1.47 -30.86
CA GLU A 329 39.19 -1.99 -32.06
C GLU A 329 39.54 -1.17 -33.31
N THR A 330 39.56 0.16 -33.19
CA THR A 330 39.94 1.07 -34.29
C THR A 330 41.40 0.86 -34.72
N ILE A 331 42.30 0.66 -33.77
CA ILE A 331 43.73 0.40 -34.05
C ILE A 331 43.89 -0.97 -34.71
N VAL A 332 43.31 -2.02 -34.13
CA VAL A 332 43.34 -3.39 -34.64
C VAL A 332 42.79 -3.48 -36.06
N ASN A 333 41.66 -2.82 -36.34
CA ASN A 333 41.06 -2.76 -37.68
C ASN A 333 41.92 -1.97 -38.67
N LYS A 334 42.58 -0.88 -38.23
CA LYS A 334 43.45 -0.07 -39.10
C LYS A 334 44.67 -0.84 -39.59
N TYR A 335 45.25 -1.67 -38.73
CA TYR A 335 46.44 -2.46 -39.02
C TYR A 335 46.12 -3.91 -39.39
N SER A 336 44.82 -4.25 -39.55
CA SER A 336 44.33 -5.58 -39.94
C SER A 336 44.91 -6.73 -39.09
N ILE A 337 44.97 -6.54 -37.77
CA ILE A 337 45.54 -7.53 -36.84
C ILE A 337 44.46 -8.56 -36.50
N GLN A 338 44.34 -9.59 -37.34
CA GLN A 338 43.21 -10.52 -37.28
C GLN A 338 43.09 -11.24 -35.93
N ASP A 339 44.19 -11.74 -35.37
CA ASP A 339 44.20 -12.42 -34.07
C ASP A 339 43.72 -11.51 -32.92
N ALA A 340 44.09 -10.22 -32.95
CA ALA A 340 43.63 -9.25 -31.97
C ALA A 340 42.15 -8.89 -32.18
N GLY A 341 41.66 -8.91 -33.42
CA GLY A 341 40.25 -8.69 -33.75
C GLY A 341 39.34 -9.77 -33.16
N ASP A 342 39.74 -11.04 -33.30
CA ASP A 342 39.00 -12.18 -32.73
C ASP A 342 38.98 -12.15 -31.19
N MET A 343 40.07 -11.69 -30.57
CA MET A 343 40.15 -11.48 -29.11
C MET A 343 39.19 -10.39 -28.62
N ILE A 344 39.09 -9.25 -29.33
CA ILE A 344 38.15 -8.17 -28.99
C ILE A 344 36.71 -8.66 -29.13
N LEU A 345 36.38 -9.39 -30.20
CA LEU A 345 35.04 -9.95 -30.41
C LEU A 345 34.65 -10.96 -29.31
N THR A 346 35.60 -11.80 -28.88
CA THR A 346 35.40 -12.75 -27.77
C THR A 346 35.12 -12.01 -26.46
N TYR A 347 35.87 -10.95 -26.18
CA TYR A 347 35.63 -10.09 -25.02
C TYR A 347 34.26 -9.42 -25.07
N GLN A 348 33.88 -8.84 -26.22
CA GLN A 348 32.57 -8.22 -26.43
C GLN A 348 31.42 -9.22 -26.22
N THR A 349 31.59 -10.46 -26.68
CA THR A 349 30.59 -11.54 -26.47
C THR A 349 30.41 -11.87 -24.98
N HIS A 350 31.50 -11.99 -24.22
CA HIS A 350 31.43 -12.21 -22.77
C HIS A 350 30.83 -11.01 -22.02
N LEU A 351 31.11 -9.80 -22.48
CA LEU A 351 30.53 -8.58 -21.92
C LEU A 351 29.02 -8.52 -22.16
N ASP A 352 28.55 -8.91 -23.35
CA ASP A 352 27.13 -8.91 -23.69
C ASP A 352 26.38 -10.02 -22.92
N GLU A 353 26.95 -11.22 -22.79
CA GLU A 353 26.41 -12.31 -21.96
C GLU A 353 26.28 -11.90 -20.47
N PHE A 354 27.29 -11.18 -19.96
CA PHE A 354 27.26 -10.63 -18.60
C PHE A 354 26.15 -9.57 -18.42
N CYS A 355 25.94 -8.72 -19.43
CA CYS A 355 24.86 -7.73 -19.42
C CYS A 355 23.47 -8.37 -19.49
N GLU A 356 23.29 -9.39 -20.34
CA GLU A 356 22.00 -10.05 -20.60
C GLU A 356 21.48 -10.89 -19.41
N ASN A 357 22.38 -11.60 -18.71
CA ASN A 357 22.00 -12.56 -17.67
C ASN A 357 21.86 -11.97 -16.26
N LYS A 358 22.46 -10.81 -15.98
CA LYS A 358 22.52 -10.25 -14.60
C LYS A 358 21.94 -8.85 -14.43
N LEU A 359 21.73 -8.06 -15.50
CA LEU A 359 21.30 -6.66 -15.39
C LEU A 359 19.98 -6.33 -16.15
N THR A 360 19.53 -7.17 -17.09
CA THR A 360 18.36 -6.92 -17.97
C THR A 360 16.99 -7.39 -17.43
N MET A 361 16.88 -7.69 -16.13
CA MET A 361 15.69 -8.27 -15.48
C MET A 361 14.35 -7.54 -15.72
N PHE A 362 14.37 -6.31 -16.23
CA PHE A 362 13.20 -5.47 -16.48
C PHE A 362 12.63 -5.51 -17.91
N CYS A 363 13.27 -6.22 -18.86
CA CYS A 363 13.14 -5.87 -20.28
C CYS A 363 12.57 -6.98 -21.18
N ASN A 364 11.60 -7.76 -20.71
CA ASN A 364 11.01 -8.84 -21.51
C ASN A 364 9.92 -8.43 -22.51
N ARG A 365 9.73 -7.13 -22.81
CA ARG A 365 8.90 -6.67 -23.93
C ARG A 365 9.46 -5.39 -24.55
N GLN A 366 9.63 -5.37 -25.87
CA GLN A 366 10.16 -4.23 -26.64
C GLN A 366 9.43 -2.91 -26.30
N LEU A 367 10.17 -1.95 -25.74
CA LEU A 367 9.67 -0.65 -25.30
C LEU A 367 10.03 0.43 -26.35
N LYS A 368 9.05 0.94 -27.12
CA LYS A 368 9.26 2.03 -28.10
C LYS A 368 9.00 3.44 -27.53
N ARG A 369 9.97 4.34 -27.78
CA ARG A 369 10.06 5.76 -27.40
C ARG A 369 8.83 6.63 -27.73
N LEU A 370 8.35 7.41 -26.76
CA LEU A 370 7.74 8.72 -26.96
C LEU A 370 8.29 9.73 -25.95
N SER A 371 8.33 11.01 -26.36
CA SER A 371 9.03 12.08 -25.66
C SER A 371 8.07 12.95 -24.85
N SER A 372 8.64 13.53 -23.77
CA SER A 372 8.22 14.73 -23.01
C SER A 372 7.08 14.63 -21.99
N SER A 373 7.43 14.25 -20.75
CA SER A 373 7.10 14.98 -19.50
C SER A 373 7.57 14.16 -18.29
N LEU A 374 8.66 14.53 -17.62
CA LEU A 374 9.22 13.75 -16.50
C LEU A 374 8.49 14.07 -15.19
N LEU A 375 7.60 13.18 -14.76
CA LEU A 375 6.95 13.20 -13.44
C LEU A 375 7.71 12.31 -12.44
N THR A 376 7.67 12.62 -11.14
CA THR A 376 8.33 11.82 -10.07
C THR A 376 7.78 10.39 -9.94
N CYS A 377 6.56 10.13 -10.40
CA CYS A 377 5.96 8.79 -10.44
C CYS A 377 6.59 7.86 -11.47
N GLU A 378 7.48 8.37 -12.32
CA GLU A 378 8.20 7.62 -13.35
C GLU A 378 9.57 7.14 -12.85
N THR A 379 9.92 7.38 -11.58
CA THR A 379 11.25 7.08 -11.05
C THR A 379 11.34 5.69 -10.41
N ILE A 380 12.31 4.88 -10.83
CA ILE A 380 12.70 3.63 -10.18
C ILE A 380 13.97 3.89 -9.38
N LYS A 381 14.03 3.45 -8.13
CA LYS A 381 15.17 3.66 -7.23
C LYS A 381 15.58 2.36 -6.57
N PHE A 382 16.80 1.92 -6.85
CA PHE A 382 17.47 0.82 -6.14
C PHE A 382 18.41 1.41 -5.09
N VAL A 383 18.44 0.82 -3.90
CA VAL A 383 19.45 1.07 -2.88
C VAL A 383 20.13 -0.25 -2.61
N LEU A 384 21.41 -0.36 -2.96
CA LEU A 384 22.20 -1.59 -2.90
C LEU A 384 23.26 -1.48 -1.80
N LYS A 385 23.46 -2.57 -1.07
CA LYS A 385 24.42 -2.74 0.04
C LYS A 385 25.84 -2.94 -0.50
N TRP A 386 26.35 -1.94 -1.22
CA TRP A 386 27.66 -1.96 -1.86
C TRP A 386 28.37 -0.61 -1.68
N ASN A 387 29.69 -0.63 -1.43
CA ASN A 387 30.55 0.56 -1.39
C ASN A 387 31.82 0.32 -2.24
N PRO A 388 31.83 0.71 -3.53
CA PRO A 388 32.96 0.49 -4.43
C PRO A 388 34.08 1.54 -4.23
N SER A 389 35.33 1.18 -4.54
CA SER A 389 36.44 2.14 -4.63
C SER A 389 36.23 3.13 -5.80
N GLU A 390 36.83 4.34 -5.72
CA GLU A 390 36.66 5.44 -6.70
C GLU A 390 36.85 5.03 -8.18
N TYR A 391 37.61 3.97 -8.47
CA TYR A 391 37.87 3.45 -9.83
C TYR A 391 36.74 2.57 -10.41
N SER A 392 35.79 2.10 -9.59
CA SER A 392 34.77 1.12 -9.94
C SER A 392 33.43 1.76 -10.37
N LEU A 393 33.12 2.97 -9.91
CA LEU A 393 31.85 3.66 -10.19
C LEU A 393 31.66 4.08 -11.65
N SER A 394 32.74 4.43 -12.34
CA SER A 394 32.72 4.82 -13.77
C SER A 394 32.39 3.62 -14.65
N SER A 395 33.01 2.47 -14.39
CA SER A 395 32.75 1.19 -15.05
C SER A 395 31.33 0.66 -14.77
N ILE A 396 30.86 0.75 -13.52
CA ILE A 396 29.47 0.40 -13.16
C ILE A 396 28.46 1.29 -13.87
N ARG A 397 28.66 2.61 -13.87
CA ARG A 397 27.79 3.57 -14.57
C ARG A 397 27.73 3.25 -16.06
N ALA A 398 28.87 2.91 -16.66
CA ALA A 398 28.95 2.59 -18.08
C ALA A 398 28.30 1.24 -18.42
N LEU A 399 28.40 0.23 -17.54
CA LEU A 399 27.72 -1.07 -17.67
C LEU A 399 26.20 -0.91 -17.59
N LEU A 400 25.70 -0.24 -16.55
CA LEU A 400 24.26 0.02 -16.39
C LEU A 400 23.72 0.83 -17.58
N TRP A 401 24.45 1.85 -18.04
CA TRP A 401 24.07 2.59 -19.23
C TRP A 401 23.99 1.69 -20.47
N LYS A 402 24.95 0.78 -20.69
CA LYS A 402 24.94 -0.15 -21.82
C LYS A 402 23.76 -1.12 -21.74
N THR A 403 23.48 -1.69 -20.57
CA THR A 403 22.36 -2.62 -20.35
C THR A 403 21.00 -1.96 -20.60
N PHE A 404 20.79 -0.73 -20.13
CA PHE A 404 19.49 -0.06 -20.24
C PHE A 404 19.32 0.78 -21.52
N LYS A 405 20.37 0.88 -22.35
CA LYS A 405 20.41 1.73 -23.56
C LYS A 405 19.27 1.49 -24.55
N ASP A 406 18.81 0.25 -24.68
CA ASP A 406 17.75 -0.15 -25.63
C ASP A 406 16.35 -0.18 -24.99
N ASN A 407 16.25 0.14 -23.70
CA ASN A 407 15.01 0.17 -22.93
C ASN A 407 14.64 1.63 -22.63
N GLN A 408 13.35 1.95 -22.48
CA GLN A 408 12.88 3.32 -22.17
C GLN A 408 13.23 3.76 -20.72
N VAL A 409 14.30 3.21 -20.15
CA VAL A 409 14.73 3.38 -18.78
C VAL A 409 15.98 4.27 -18.75
N GLU A 410 15.82 5.56 -18.42
CA GLU A 410 16.96 6.49 -18.33
C GLU A 410 17.59 6.40 -16.94
N VAL A 411 18.86 5.97 -16.85
CA VAL A 411 19.62 5.98 -15.58
C VAL A 411 20.13 7.39 -15.34
N VAL A 412 19.64 8.08 -14.30
CA VAL A 412 19.87 9.53 -14.11
C VAL A 412 20.78 9.83 -12.93
N VAL A 413 20.73 9.07 -11.82
CA VAL A 413 21.56 9.39 -10.64
C VAL A 413 22.10 8.13 -9.98
N ILE A 414 23.43 8.10 -9.80
CA ILE A 414 24.11 7.23 -8.86
C ILE A 414 24.68 8.12 -7.76
N LYS A 415 24.17 8.02 -6.53
CA LYS A 415 24.72 8.74 -5.35
C LYS A 415 25.59 7.80 -4.54
N GLU A 416 26.74 8.32 -4.12
CA GLU A 416 27.75 7.63 -3.33
C GLU A 416 27.55 7.94 -1.82
N GLY A 417 27.79 6.93 -0.98
CA GLY A 417 27.63 6.92 0.47
C GLY A 417 27.94 5.53 1.03
N ASN A 418 27.38 5.16 2.19
CA ASN A 418 27.50 3.79 2.74
C ASN A 418 26.74 2.72 1.91
N SER A 419 26.09 3.11 0.80
CA SER A 419 25.36 2.28 -0.14
C SER A 419 25.29 2.97 -1.52
N ILE A 420 25.12 2.19 -2.61
CA ILE A 420 24.89 2.73 -3.95
C ILE A 420 23.38 2.93 -4.16
N ILE A 421 22.98 4.16 -4.52
CA ILE A 421 21.61 4.45 -4.94
C ILE A 421 21.57 4.57 -6.46
N VAL A 422 20.91 3.65 -7.16
CA VAL A 422 20.68 3.73 -8.62
C VAL A 422 19.28 4.26 -8.87
N THR A 423 19.18 5.42 -9.52
CA THR A 423 17.89 6.04 -9.89
C THR A 423 17.71 6.00 -11.40
N CYS A 424 16.64 5.34 -11.84
CA CYS A 424 16.23 5.21 -13.24
C CYS A 424 14.85 5.86 -13.48
N TYR A 425 14.49 6.12 -14.73
CA TYR A 425 13.19 6.65 -15.11
C TYR A 425 12.51 5.77 -16.15
N ALA A 426 11.26 5.37 -15.92
CA ALA A 426 10.45 4.61 -16.86
C ALA A 426 9.06 5.24 -17.05
N PRO A 427 8.51 5.27 -18.28
CA PRO A 427 7.18 5.81 -18.55
C PRO A 427 6.07 5.26 -17.63
N HIS A 428 5.13 6.11 -17.23
CA HIS A 428 4.06 5.76 -16.29
C HIS A 428 3.26 4.49 -16.68
N TYR A 429 2.97 4.28 -17.96
CA TYR A 429 2.20 3.12 -18.43
C TYR A 429 2.92 1.77 -18.22
N LEU A 430 4.22 1.79 -17.92
CA LEU A 430 5.01 0.59 -17.60
C LEU A 430 5.08 0.31 -16.10
N MET A 431 4.60 1.21 -15.25
CA MET A 431 4.77 1.12 -13.81
C MET A 431 4.13 -0.14 -13.22
N GLU A 432 2.92 -0.52 -13.69
CA GLU A 432 2.26 -1.76 -13.27
C GLU A 432 3.04 -3.02 -13.66
N SER A 433 3.54 -3.07 -14.90
CA SER A 433 4.37 -4.18 -15.37
C SER A 433 5.69 -4.26 -14.59
N LEU A 434 6.32 -3.12 -14.34
CA LEU A 434 7.56 -3.02 -13.58
C LEU A 434 7.37 -3.43 -12.12
N LEU A 435 6.26 -3.06 -11.49
CA LEU A 435 5.91 -3.45 -10.12
C LEU A 435 5.71 -4.96 -10.00
N VAL A 436 4.97 -5.58 -10.95
CA VAL A 436 4.77 -7.03 -10.96
C VAL A 436 6.10 -7.76 -11.17
N THR A 437 6.86 -7.37 -12.20
CA THR A 437 8.17 -7.97 -12.47
C THR A 437 9.15 -7.78 -11.32
N ALA A 438 9.17 -6.61 -10.67
CA ALA A 438 10.01 -6.36 -9.51
C ALA A 438 9.64 -7.22 -8.31
N ARG A 439 8.34 -7.49 -8.09
CA ARG A 439 7.86 -8.37 -7.01
C ARG A 439 8.23 -9.83 -7.27
N ASP A 440 8.07 -10.31 -8.49
CA ASP A 440 8.40 -11.69 -8.86
C ASP A 440 9.91 -11.99 -8.72
N ASN A 441 10.75 -10.96 -8.81
CA ASN A 441 12.21 -11.09 -8.75
C ASN A 441 12.82 -10.51 -7.46
N VAL A 442 12.00 -10.12 -6.47
CA VAL A 442 12.48 -9.40 -5.28
C VAL A 442 13.42 -10.25 -4.43
N ASP A 443 13.17 -11.55 -4.32
CA ASP A 443 14.00 -12.44 -3.48
C ASP A 443 15.40 -12.63 -4.08
N MET A 444 15.49 -12.76 -5.40
CA MET A 444 16.77 -12.75 -6.11
C MET A 444 17.50 -11.40 -5.94
N LEU A 445 16.77 -10.28 -5.95
CA LEU A 445 17.38 -8.96 -5.70
C LEU A 445 17.87 -8.80 -4.25
N LYS A 446 17.20 -9.41 -3.26
CA LYS A 446 17.68 -9.49 -1.88
C LYS A 446 18.98 -10.28 -1.80
N GLU A 447 19.08 -11.40 -2.50
CA GLU A 447 20.34 -12.17 -2.64
C GLU A 447 21.45 -11.34 -3.29
N MET A 448 21.10 -10.42 -4.20
CA MET A 448 22.00 -9.42 -4.81
C MET A 448 22.32 -8.21 -3.92
N GLY A 449 21.90 -8.20 -2.65
CA GLY A 449 22.20 -7.14 -1.69
C GLY A 449 21.34 -5.88 -1.83
N LEU A 450 20.13 -6.00 -2.38
CA LEU A 450 19.13 -4.92 -2.36
C LEU A 450 18.71 -4.61 -0.93
N ILE A 451 18.86 -3.34 -0.52
CA ILE A 451 18.37 -2.80 0.76
C ILE A 451 16.94 -2.27 0.59
N SER A 452 16.71 -1.50 -0.47
CA SER A 452 15.37 -0.99 -0.77
C SER A 452 15.17 -0.81 -2.27
N LEU A 453 13.98 -1.14 -2.76
CA LEU A 453 13.52 -0.88 -4.12
C LEU A 453 12.24 -0.06 -4.08
N THR A 454 12.26 1.09 -4.74
CA THR A 454 11.11 1.97 -4.92
C THR A 454 10.81 2.14 -6.41
N ILE A 455 9.55 2.03 -6.81
CA ILE A 455 9.07 2.20 -8.18
C ILE A 455 7.92 3.21 -8.16
N GLY A 456 8.15 4.40 -8.71
CA GLY A 456 7.29 5.56 -8.54
C GLY A 456 7.18 5.96 -7.07
N TYR A 457 5.97 5.93 -6.51
CA TYR A 457 5.70 6.15 -5.09
C TYR A 457 5.66 4.85 -4.26
N TYR A 458 5.84 3.69 -4.90
CA TYR A 458 5.69 2.40 -4.24
C TYR A 458 7.03 1.83 -3.80
N THR A 459 7.18 1.57 -2.52
CA THR A 459 8.28 0.74 -2.01
C THR A 459 7.93 -0.73 -2.26
N VAL A 460 8.63 -1.36 -3.21
CA VAL A 460 8.51 -2.80 -3.50
C VAL A 460 9.16 -3.62 -2.39
N TYR A 461 10.26 -3.10 -1.85
CA TYR A 461 11.01 -3.72 -0.77
C TYR A 461 11.77 -2.66 0.00
N ASP A 462 11.81 -2.77 1.32
CA ASP A 462 12.68 -1.96 2.18
C ASP A 462 13.01 -2.78 3.43
N GLU A 463 14.28 -3.17 3.53
CA GLU A 463 14.83 -3.95 4.64
C GLU A 463 14.69 -3.23 6.00
N HIS A 464 14.54 -1.90 5.99
CA HIS A 464 14.42 -1.05 7.17
C HIS A 464 12.96 -0.66 7.50
N ALA A 465 11.99 -1.04 6.65
CA ALA A 465 10.57 -0.77 6.87
C ALA A 465 9.84 -1.87 7.65
N ILE A 466 10.48 -3.03 7.84
CA ILE A 466 9.95 -4.10 8.67
C ILE A 466 10.21 -3.74 10.13
N ASP A 467 9.13 -3.63 10.91
CA ASP A 467 9.17 -3.36 12.35
C ASP A 467 10.21 -4.26 13.04
N GLU A 468 11.07 -3.70 13.89
CA GLU A 468 12.06 -4.47 14.65
C GLU A 468 11.40 -5.56 15.51
N GLU A 469 10.12 -5.40 15.88
CA GLU A 469 9.31 -6.41 16.54
C GLU A 469 8.96 -7.58 15.61
N VAL A 470 8.61 -7.31 14.34
CA VAL A 470 8.39 -8.34 13.30
C VAL A 470 9.70 -9.05 12.96
N LYS A 471 10.82 -8.32 12.93
CA LYS A 471 12.16 -8.86 12.68
C LYS A 471 12.64 -9.75 13.84
N SER A 472 12.34 -9.34 15.08
CA SER A 472 12.57 -10.14 16.29
C SER A 472 11.72 -11.41 16.29
N LEU A 473 10.44 -11.31 15.93
CA LEU A 473 9.52 -12.46 15.90
C LEU A 473 9.83 -13.45 14.76
N LEU A 474 10.30 -12.96 13.60
CA LEU A 474 10.79 -13.83 12.52
C LEU A 474 12.03 -14.61 12.95
N LYS A 475 12.95 -13.96 13.68
CA LYS A 475 14.15 -14.60 14.22
C LYS A 475 13.82 -15.60 15.33
N GLU A 476 12.82 -15.30 16.16
CA GLU A 476 12.30 -16.20 17.18
C GLU A 476 11.61 -17.43 16.54
N LEU A 477 10.83 -17.23 15.47
CA LEU A 477 10.24 -18.31 14.69
C LEU A 477 11.30 -19.22 14.05
N GLU A 478 12.33 -18.65 13.44
CA GLU A 478 13.42 -19.40 12.80
C GLU A 478 14.21 -20.25 13.82
N MET A 479 14.45 -19.73 15.03
CA MET A 479 15.06 -20.52 16.12
C MET A 479 14.14 -21.66 16.58
N VAL A 480 12.85 -21.42 16.73
CA VAL A 480 11.88 -22.44 17.18
C VAL A 480 11.67 -23.53 16.11
N GLU A 481 11.67 -23.17 14.83
CA GLU A 481 11.60 -24.13 13.71
C GLU A 481 12.86 -25.00 13.62
N SER A 482 14.05 -24.43 13.84
CA SER A 482 15.30 -25.19 13.92
C SER A 482 15.29 -26.18 15.09
N GLU A 483 14.84 -25.77 16.28
CA GLU A 483 14.73 -26.67 17.43
C GLU A 483 13.72 -27.81 17.19
N ARG A 484 12.61 -27.54 16.49
CA ARG A 484 11.63 -28.56 16.12
C ARG A 484 12.25 -29.59 15.18
N ASP A 485 13.03 -29.15 14.19
CA ASP A 485 13.64 -30.03 13.19
C ASP A 485 14.71 -30.94 13.82
N ASP A 486 15.52 -30.41 14.76
CA ASP A 486 16.46 -31.20 15.55
C ASP A 486 15.75 -32.29 16.38
N LEU A 487 14.62 -31.94 17.02
CA LEU A 487 13.80 -32.89 17.79
C LEU A 487 13.11 -33.94 16.90
N LEU A 488 12.71 -33.58 15.67
CA LEU A 488 12.17 -34.54 14.69
C LEU A 488 13.23 -35.54 14.25
N GLU A 489 14.47 -35.09 14.03
CA GLU A 489 15.58 -35.97 13.69
C GLU A 489 15.94 -36.92 14.85
N GLU A 490 15.94 -36.42 16.09
CA GLU A 490 16.13 -37.24 17.28
C GLU A 490 15.00 -38.28 17.43
N ASN A 491 13.74 -37.88 17.23
CA ASN A 491 12.59 -38.78 17.25
C ASN A 491 12.72 -39.89 16.19
N ALA A 492 13.14 -39.56 14.96
CA ALA A 492 13.39 -40.53 13.90
C ALA A 492 14.50 -41.55 14.26
N LYS A 493 15.59 -41.09 14.90
CA LYS A 493 16.68 -41.97 15.38
C LYS A 493 16.22 -42.91 16.50
N LEU A 494 15.45 -42.40 17.46
CA LEU A 494 14.90 -43.20 18.55
C LEU A 494 13.91 -44.25 18.02
N LYS A 495 13.05 -43.88 17.06
CA LYS A 495 12.10 -44.80 16.41
C LYS A 495 12.80 -45.91 15.64
N GLY A 496 13.84 -45.58 14.86
CA GLY A 496 14.67 -46.58 14.18
C GLY A 496 15.38 -47.54 15.14
N THR A 497 15.76 -47.06 16.33
CA THR A 497 16.36 -47.90 17.38
C THR A 497 15.32 -48.85 18.00
N ILE A 498 14.09 -48.36 18.26
CA ILE A 498 12.96 -49.17 18.73
C ILE A 498 12.63 -50.27 17.72
N ASP A 499 12.57 -49.93 16.42
CA ASP A 499 12.27 -50.88 15.35
C ASP A 499 13.38 -51.93 15.21
N SER A 500 14.65 -51.54 15.29
CA SER A 500 15.78 -52.46 15.29
C SER A 500 15.76 -53.43 16.48
N LEU A 501 15.46 -52.93 17.68
CA LEU A 501 15.29 -53.75 18.89
C LEU A 501 14.08 -54.70 18.76
N GLY A 502 12.98 -54.23 18.16
CA GLY A 502 11.79 -55.04 17.86
C GLY A 502 12.08 -56.20 16.90
N MET A 503 12.80 -55.92 15.80
CA MET A 503 13.21 -56.92 14.81
C MET A 503 14.18 -57.96 15.39
N SER A 504 15.09 -57.54 16.29
CA SER A 504 15.98 -58.45 17.02
C SER A 504 15.22 -59.42 17.94
N TYR A 505 14.17 -58.92 18.60
CA TYR A 505 13.32 -59.73 19.49
C TYR A 505 12.51 -60.76 18.69
N GLN A 506 11.88 -60.33 17.59
CA GLN A 506 11.08 -61.19 16.71
C GLN A 506 11.94 -62.31 16.08
N SER A 507 13.17 -61.98 15.67
CA SER A 507 14.10 -62.93 15.04
C SER A 507 14.60 -63.99 16.04
N LYS A 508 14.83 -63.61 17.31
CA LYS A 508 15.24 -64.55 18.37
C LYS A 508 14.09 -65.46 18.84
N GLU A 509 12.84 -64.99 18.81
CA GLU A 509 11.67 -65.79 19.16
C GLU A 509 11.43 -66.93 18.14
N VAL A 510 11.70 -66.67 16.86
CA VAL A 510 11.65 -67.69 15.78
C VAL A 510 12.73 -68.76 15.97
N ASP A 511 13.96 -68.38 16.35
CA ASP A 511 15.06 -69.32 16.58
C ASP A 511 14.85 -70.23 17.80
N ILE A 512 14.12 -69.77 18.82
CA ILE A 512 13.77 -70.57 19.99
C ILE A 512 12.67 -71.59 19.64
N SER A 513 11.71 -71.21 18.79
CA SER A 513 10.61 -72.11 18.38
C SER A 513 11.06 -73.26 17.47
N ASN A 514 12.11 -73.06 16.67
CA ASN A 514 12.65 -74.08 15.76
C ASN A 514 13.55 -75.14 16.43
N LYS A 515 13.94 -74.95 17.71
CA LYS A 515 14.83 -75.89 18.43
C LYS A 515 14.09 -76.95 19.28
N SER A 516 12.77 -76.91 19.39
CA SER A 516 12.01 -77.79 20.30
C SER A 516 11.45 -79.08 19.67
N SER A 517 11.77 -79.44 18.43
CA SER A 517 11.29 -80.68 17.79
C SER A 517 12.43 -81.57 17.29
N GLY A 518 12.87 -82.51 18.14
CA GLY A 518 13.84 -83.56 17.80
C GLY A 518 14.31 -84.37 19.02
N GLN A 519 13.54 -85.40 19.38
CA GLN A 519 13.87 -86.56 20.23
C GLN A 519 15.21 -87.23 19.80
N SER A 520 15.92 -88.09 20.52
CA SER A 520 15.93 -88.68 21.87
C SER A 520 17.12 -89.66 21.88
N SER A 521 17.82 -89.78 23.02
CA SER A 521 18.62 -90.95 23.49
C SER A 521 19.89 -91.30 22.67
N VAL A 522 21.07 -91.60 23.23
CA VAL A 522 21.44 -92.58 24.27
C VAL A 522 22.87 -92.31 24.80
N LEU A 523 23.10 -92.73 26.05
CA LEU A 523 24.35 -92.96 26.82
C LEU A 523 24.88 -91.89 27.78
N GLU A 524 25.27 -92.43 28.94
CA GLU A 524 25.37 -91.85 30.27
C GLU A 524 26.73 -91.22 30.57
N SER A 525 26.75 -90.45 31.67
CA SER A 525 27.90 -89.84 32.39
C SER A 525 28.19 -88.37 32.07
N GLU A 526 27.37 -87.47 32.65
CA GLU A 526 27.72 -86.09 33.11
C GLU A 526 26.45 -85.35 33.57
N LYS A 527 25.72 -85.91 34.55
CA LYS A 527 24.40 -85.39 34.95
C LYS A 527 24.39 -84.28 36.02
N GLY A 528 25.55 -83.80 36.48
CA GLY A 528 25.65 -82.72 37.49
C GLY A 528 26.10 -81.35 36.95
N ASN A 529 26.98 -81.33 35.94
CA ASN A 529 27.61 -80.09 35.44
C ASN A 529 26.80 -79.44 34.31
N SER A 530 26.13 -80.23 33.48
CA SER A 530 25.33 -79.74 32.34
C SER A 530 24.05 -79.04 32.77
N LYS A 531 23.41 -79.49 33.87
CA LYS A 531 22.19 -78.85 34.41
C LYS A 531 22.47 -77.46 34.99
N LYS A 532 23.63 -77.26 35.65
CA LYS A 532 24.12 -75.97 36.14
C LYS A 532 24.54 -75.02 35.02
N LYS A 533 25.18 -75.53 33.95
CA LYS A 533 25.51 -74.72 32.76
C LYS A 533 24.26 -74.26 32.01
N VAL A 534 23.27 -75.13 31.83
CA VAL A 534 21.99 -74.78 31.17
C VAL A 534 21.19 -73.78 32.00
N THR A 535 21.10 -73.94 33.32
CA THR A 535 20.43 -72.94 34.18
C THR A 535 21.17 -71.61 34.23
N LYS A 536 22.50 -71.60 34.20
CA LYS A 536 23.28 -70.35 34.14
C LYS A 536 23.15 -69.65 32.78
N ALA A 537 23.08 -70.40 31.67
CA ALA A 537 22.83 -69.87 30.34
C ALA A 537 21.41 -69.29 30.24
N MET A 538 20.39 -70.02 30.73
CA MET A 538 19.02 -69.50 30.82
C MET A 538 18.92 -68.25 31.70
N GLN A 539 19.66 -68.19 32.82
CA GLN A 539 19.65 -67.01 33.68
C GLN A 539 20.32 -65.81 32.99
N MET A 540 21.46 -65.99 32.31
CA MET A 540 22.08 -64.93 31.52
C MET A 540 21.17 -64.44 30.39
N GLU A 541 20.38 -65.34 29.79
CA GLU A 541 19.42 -65.00 28.75
C GLU A 541 18.21 -64.25 29.31
N ILE A 542 17.67 -64.65 30.46
CA ILE A 542 16.64 -63.92 31.19
C ILE A 542 17.14 -62.53 31.61
N ASP A 543 18.38 -62.44 32.10
CA ASP A 543 18.99 -61.18 32.53
C ASP A 543 19.26 -60.26 31.32
N HIS A 544 19.69 -60.82 30.18
CA HIS A 544 19.82 -60.07 28.93
C HIS A 544 18.45 -59.57 28.45
N LEU A 545 17.41 -60.39 28.47
CA LEU A 545 16.05 -59.99 28.04
C LEU A 545 15.48 -58.90 28.96
N ARG A 546 15.70 -58.99 30.28
CA ARG A 546 15.31 -57.94 31.24
C ARG A 546 16.04 -56.62 31.00
N SER A 547 17.34 -56.66 30.73
CA SER A 547 18.13 -55.47 30.39
C SER A 547 17.66 -54.82 29.08
N SER A 548 17.40 -55.63 28.04
CA SER A 548 16.82 -55.14 26.77
C SER A 548 15.40 -54.59 26.91
N LEU A 549 14.58 -55.17 27.81
CA LEU A 549 13.23 -54.66 28.08
C LEU A 549 13.29 -53.32 28.81
N GLN A 550 14.16 -53.17 29.80
CA GLN A 550 14.36 -51.90 30.52
C GLN A 550 14.91 -50.79 29.61
N SER A 551 15.85 -51.11 28.71
CA SER A 551 16.35 -50.12 27.75
C SER A 551 15.27 -49.69 26.76
N LYS A 552 14.41 -50.61 26.31
CA LYS A 552 13.27 -50.28 25.45
C LYS A 552 12.26 -49.37 26.17
N THR A 553 11.88 -49.68 27.41
CA THR A 553 10.96 -48.84 28.19
C THR A 553 11.52 -47.44 28.43
N GLY A 554 12.82 -47.31 28.73
CA GLY A 554 13.46 -45.99 28.89
C GLY A 554 13.51 -45.15 27.60
N ILE A 555 13.72 -45.80 26.44
CA ILE A 555 13.68 -45.14 25.12
C ILE A 555 12.24 -44.68 24.79
N GLU A 556 11.23 -45.50 25.11
CA GLU A 556 9.82 -45.21 24.84
C GLU A 556 9.28 -44.07 25.73
N GLU A 557 9.69 -44.00 27.00
CA GLU A 557 9.40 -42.84 27.87
C GLU A 557 10.04 -41.54 27.36
N THR A 558 11.25 -41.64 26.78
CA THR A 558 11.94 -40.50 26.18
C THR A 558 11.24 -40.04 24.90
N LEU A 559 10.77 -40.97 24.07
CA LEU A 559 9.97 -40.70 22.87
C LEU A 559 8.69 -39.92 23.19
N ILE A 560 7.93 -40.36 24.20
CA ILE A 560 6.70 -39.69 24.65
C ILE A 560 7.00 -38.26 25.14
N ARG A 561 8.15 -38.04 25.78
CA ARG A 561 8.58 -36.70 26.22
C ARG A 561 8.92 -35.79 25.04
N VAL A 562 9.62 -36.32 24.02
CA VAL A 562 9.94 -35.60 22.79
C VAL A 562 8.67 -35.27 21.99
N GLU A 563 7.74 -36.22 21.83
CA GLU A 563 6.46 -35.99 21.16
C GLU A 563 5.61 -34.90 21.84
N ARG A 564 5.55 -34.89 23.18
CA ARG A 564 4.86 -33.83 23.93
C ARG A 564 5.51 -32.46 23.71
N THR A 565 6.84 -32.41 23.59
CA THR A 565 7.58 -31.18 23.34
C THR A 565 7.35 -30.68 21.92
N LEU A 566 7.30 -31.58 20.93
CA LEU A 566 6.97 -31.25 19.55
C LEU A 566 5.56 -30.65 19.42
N ILE A 567 4.56 -31.23 20.10
CA ILE A 567 3.18 -30.71 20.10
C ILE A 567 3.12 -29.28 20.70
N GLU A 568 3.87 -29.00 21.77
CA GLU A 568 3.91 -27.66 22.36
C GLU A 568 4.59 -26.65 21.43
N ARG A 569 5.65 -27.07 20.71
CA ARG A 569 6.35 -26.22 19.73
C ARG A 569 5.53 -25.97 18.47
N GLU A 570 4.77 -26.96 17.99
CA GLU A 570 3.83 -26.77 16.89
C GLU A 570 2.76 -25.72 17.24
N LYS A 571 2.26 -25.74 18.48
CA LYS A 571 1.32 -24.75 18.99
C LYS A 571 1.94 -23.34 19.14
N GLU A 572 3.21 -23.26 19.53
CA GLU A 572 3.96 -22.00 19.63
C GLU A 572 4.22 -21.39 18.23
N ILE A 573 4.56 -22.23 17.25
CA ILE A 573 4.67 -21.85 15.83
C ILE A 573 3.32 -21.32 15.32
N GLU A 574 2.22 -22.01 15.59
CA GLU A 574 0.88 -21.59 15.15
C GLU A 574 0.48 -20.23 15.74
N GLN A 575 0.80 -19.98 17.02
CA GLN A 575 0.57 -18.68 17.67
C GLN A 575 1.45 -17.55 17.12
N LEU A 576 2.72 -17.84 16.83
CA LEU A 576 3.62 -16.86 16.22
C LEU A 576 3.20 -16.53 14.79
N GLN A 577 2.78 -17.53 14.00
CA GLN A 577 2.23 -17.33 12.65
C GLN A 577 0.93 -16.51 12.66
N GLU A 578 0.05 -16.72 13.65
CA GLU A 578 -1.17 -15.93 13.84
C GLU A 578 -0.85 -14.47 14.19
N LYS A 579 0.12 -14.23 15.09
CA LYS A 579 0.59 -12.87 15.44
C LYS A 579 1.23 -12.15 14.26
N ILE A 580 2.08 -12.82 13.50
CA ILE A 580 2.70 -12.27 12.28
C ILE A 580 1.61 -11.93 11.24
N SER A 581 0.61 -12.79 11.08
CA SER A 581 -0.51 -12.55 10.16
C SER A 581 -1.37 -11.35 10.59
N LEU A 582 -1.67 -11.21 11.88
CA LEU A 582 -2.40 -10.06 12.44
C LEU A 582 -1.66 -8.74 12.23
N MET A 583 -0.34 -8.72 12.47
CA MET A 583 0.50 -7.52 12.22
C MET A 583 0.63 -7.21 10.73
N ASN A 584 0.83 -8.21 9.87
CA ASN A 584 0.90 -8.01 8.43
C ASN A 584 -0.42 -7.46 7.86
N ILE A 585 -1.57 -7.94 8.37
CA ILE A 585 -2.90 -7.39 8.01
C ILE A 585 -3.04 -5.93 8.48
N GLN A 586 -2.45 -5.57 9.63
CA GLN A 586 -2.46 -4.21 10.17
C GLN A 586 -1.54 -3.26 9.37
N GLN A 587 -0.35 -3.70 8.97
CA GLN A 587 0.54 -2.95 8.07
C GLN A 587 -0.03 -2.84 6.63
N LEU A 588 -0.69 -3.89 6.13
CA LEU A 588 -1.40 -3.85 4.86
C LEU A 588 -2.61 -2.91 4.90
N LYS A 589 -3.31 -2.78 6.04
CA LYS A 589 -4.35 -1.76 6.26
C LYS A 589 -3.80 -0.34 6.14
N GLU A 590 -2.67 -0.04 6.76
CA GLU A 590 -2.03 1.28 6.67
C GLU A 590 -1.56 1.60 5.24
N THR A 591 -1.07 0.60 4.51
CA THR A 591 -0.58 0.76 3.13
C THR A 591 -1.69 0.81 2.07
N SER A 592 -2.84 0.17 2.32
CA SER A 592 -3.99 0.15 1.40
C SER A 592 -4.92 1.36 1.56
N ILE A 593 -4.93 2.01 2.74
CA ILE A 593 -5.61 3.29 2.96
C ILE A 593 -4.93 4.43 2.16
N THR A 594 -3.61 4.38 1.98
CA THR A 594 -2.86 5.27 1.09
C THR A 594 -3.15 4.99 -0.40
N PHE A 595 -3.29 3.71 -0.78
CA PHE A 595 -3.49 3.29 -2.18
C PHE A 595 -4.85 3.73 -2.79
N ARG A 596 -5.92 3.88 -1.99
CA ARG A 596 -7.27 4.19 -2.51
C ARG A 596 -7.64 5.68 -2.54
N LYS A 597 -6.86 6.55 -1.90
CA LYS A 597 -7.08 8.01 -1.98
C LYS A 597 -6.67 8.60 -3.34
N ASP A 598 -5.70 7.98 -4.03
CA ASP A 598 -5.09 8.58 -5.23
C ASP A 598 -5.77 8.21 -6.57
N GLN A 599 -6.69 7.25 -6.60
CA GLN A 599 -7.41 6.89 -7.85
C GLN A 599 -8.66 7.73 -8.14
N CYS A 600 -9.02 8.69 -7.27
CA CYS A 600 -10.29 9.42 -7.44
C CYS A 600 -10.18 10.77 -8.15
N THR A 601 -9.11 11.07 -8.89
CA THR A 601 -9.08 12.26 -9.76
C THR A 601 -8.04 12.12 -10.87
N GLN A 602 -8.38 11.42 -11.96
CA GLN A 602 -7.88 11.75 -13.31
C GLN A 602 -8.72 11.02 -14.37
N TYR A 603 -9.38 11.81 -15.21
CA TYR A 603 -10.02 11.38 -16.43
C TYR A 603 -8.92 10.93 -17.39
N MET A 604 -8.74 9.62 -17.53
CA MET A 604 -8.01 8.99 -18.62
C MET A 604 -9.04 8.20 -19.44
N ASP A 605 -8.94 8.24 -20.76
CA ASP A 605 -9.82 7.48 -21.63
C ASP A 605 -9.89 6.00 -21.19
N PRO A 606 -11.08 5.39 -21.10
CA PRO A 606 -11.20 4.02 -20.63
C PRO A 606 -10.44 3.06 -21.57
N PRO A 607 -9.79 2.01 -21.04
CA PRO A 607 -9.44 0.87 -21.87
C PRO A 607 -10.72 0.37 -22.56
N LYS A 608 -10.67 0.13 -23.88
CA LYS A 608 -11.81 -0.36 -24.69
C LYS A 608 -12.68 -1.32 -23.87
N GLY A 609 -13.91 -0.88 -23.56
CA GLY A 609 -14.75 -1.54 -22.57
C GLY A 609 -15.15 -2.95 -22.99
N LEU A 610 -15.42 -3.80 -21.99
CA LEU A 610 -16.04 -5.11 -22.21
C LEU A 610 -17.31 -4.92 -23.06
N VAL A 611 -17.39 -5.65 -24.17
CA VAL A 611 -18.53 -5.61 -25.09
C VAL A 611 -19.59 -6.58 -24.61
N TYR A 612 -20.83 -6.08 -24.51
CA TYR A 612 -22.02 -6.86 -24.16
C TYR A 612 -22.91 -7.01 -25.38
N VAL A 613 -23.72 -8.06 -25.40
CA VAL A 613 -24.71 -8.34 -26.44
C VAL A 613 -26.10 -8.29 -25.80
N ALA A 614 -27.00 -7.54 -26.40
CA ALA A 614 -28.41 -7.53 -26.01
C ALA A 614 -29.04 -8.90 -26.25
N ILE A 615 -29.47 -9.58 -25.19
CA ILE A 615 -30.14 -10.89 -25.30
C ILE A 615 -31.65 -10.76 -25.54
N LYS A 616 -32.19 -9.56 -25.31
CA LYS A 616 -33.61 -9.23 -25.50
C LYS A 616 -33.76 -7.86 -26.17
N GLN A 617 -34.81 -7.72 -26.98
CA GLN A 617 -35.19 -6.43 -27.53
C GLN A 617 -35.92 -5.59 -26.47
N TRP A 618 -35.62 -4.30 -26.43
CA TRP A 618 -36.24 -3.33 -25.53
C TRP A 618 -36.45 -2.00 -26.24
N GLU A 619 -37.63 -1.41 -26.06
CA GLU A 619 -37.93 -0.06 -26.51
C GLU A 619 -37.95 0.87 -25.29
N ALA A 620 -37.17 1.95 -25.36
CA ALA A 620 -37.08 2.96 -24.32
C ALA A 620 -38.47 3.53 -23.99
N ARG A 621 -38.82 3.54 -22.71
CA ARG A 621 -40.08 4.12 -22.21
C ARG A 621 -39.89 5.55 -21.71
N ASP A 622 -38.65 5.90 -21.38
CA ASP A 622 -38.23 7.19 -20.86
C ASP A 622 -37.11 7.76 -21.72
N SER A 623 -36.96 9.09 -21.73
CA SER A 623 -35.98 9.78 -22.59
C SER A 623 -34.52 9.48 -22.26
N ASN A 624 -34.24 8.84 -21.13
CA ASN A 624 -32.90 8.47 -20.68
C ASN A 624 -32.56 6.98 -20.92
N GLN A 625 -33.52 6.16 -21.38
CA GLN A 625 -33.30 4.75 -21.68
C GLN A 625 -32.84 4.56 -23.13
N LEU A 626 -32.03 3.52 -23.35
CA LEU A 626 -31.59 3.14 -24.69
C LEU A 626 -32.50 2.03 -25.24
N SER A 627 -33.01 2.23 -26.46
CA SER A 627 -33.68 1.17 -27.20
C SER A 627 -32.64 0.21 -27.78
N ILE A 628 -32.77 -1.08 -27.51
CA ILE A 628 -31.80 -2.10 -27.93
C ILE A 628 -32.49 -3.22 -28.72
N LYS A 629 -31.84 -3.70 -29.77
CA LYS A 629 -32.26 -4.86 -30.55
C LYS A 629 -31.56 -6.12 -30.05
N LYS A 630 -32.26 -7.25 -30.07
CA LYS A 630 -31.63 -8.53 -29.73
C LYS A 630 -30.45 -8.81 -30.68
N GLY A 631 -29.28 -9.10 -30.11
CA GLY A 631 -28.01 -9.32 -30.82
C GLY A 631 -27.15 -8.06 -30.97
N GLU A 632 -27.64 -6.88 -30.59
CA GLU A 632 -26.90 -5.62 -30.67
C GLU A 632 -25.74 -5.57 -29.68
N LYS A 633 -24.59 -5.07 -30.13
CA LYS A 633 -23.39 -4.94 -29.29
C LYS A 633 -23.37 -3.59 -28.57
N LEU A 634 -23.02 -3.62 -27.29
CA LEU A 634 -23.10 -2.51 -26.35
C LEU A 634 -21.78 -2.38 -25.59
N GLU A 635 -21.30 -1.15 -25.44
CA GLU A 635 -20.20 -0.82 -24.52
C GLU A 635 -20.78 -0.27 -23.22
N ILE A 636 -20.44 -0.87 -22.08
CA ILE A 636 -20.88 -0.38 -20.77
C ILE A 636 -19.95 0.70 -20.28
N LYS A 637 -20.53 1.88 -20.01
CA LYS A 637 -19.81 3.05 -19.49
C LYS A 637 -19.95 3.23 -17.99
N GLN A 638 -21.10 2.88 -17.41
CA GLN A 638 -21.32 2.95 -15.95
C GLN A 638 -22.20 1.80 -15.46
N GLU A 639 -21.80 1.16 -14.37
CA GLU A 639 -22.60 0.18 -13.65
C GLU A 639 -23.25 0.84 -12.42
N ARG A 640 -24.59 0.75 -12.32
CA ARG A 640 -25.35 1.31 -11.20
C ARG A 640 -26.04 0.27 -10.34
N THR A 641 -26.19 0.59 -9.06
CA THR A 641 -26.88 -0.22 -8.05
C THR A 641 -28.36 -0.48 -8.39
N SER A 642 -28.99 0.40 -9.16
CA SER A 642 -30.39 0.28 -9.62
C SER A 642 -30.62 -0.90 -10.58
N GLY A 643 -29.55 -1.42 -11.19
CA GLY A 643 -29.63 -2.40 -12.29
C GLY A 643 -29.78 -1.77 -13.68
N TRP A 644 -29.88 -0.44 -13.77
CA TRP A 644 -29.88 0.29 -15.04
C TRP A 644 -28.49 0.85 -15.31
N TRP A 645 -27.79 0.27 -16.26
CA TRP A 645 -26.41 0.60 -16.59
C TRP A 645 -26.35 1.55 -17.79
N LEU A 646 -25.42 2.51 -17.75
CA LEU A 646 -25.22 3.42 -18.88
C LEU A 646 -24.44 2.66 -19.96
N ALA A 647 -25.05 2.49 -21.13
CA ALA A 647 -24.44 1.81 -22.25
C ALA A 647 -24.42 2.72 -23.49
N ARG A 648 -23.42 2.48 -24.34
CA ARG A 648 -23.33 3.03 -25.70
C ARG A 648 -23.58 1.91 -26.71
N SER A 649 -24.54 2.10 -27.58
CA SER A 649 -24.76 1.22 -28.74
C SER A 649 -23.58 1.31 -29.69
N LEU A 650 -22.97 0.18 -30.04
CA LEU A 650 -21.91 0.15 -31.04
C LEU A 650 -22.47 0.26 -32.46
N ASP A 651 -23.75 -0.04 -32.66
CA ASP A 651 -24.41 0.03 -33.96
C ASP A 651 -24.91 1.45 -34.28
N THR A 652 -25.43 2.16 -33.27
CA THR A 652 -26.07 3.48 -33.45
C THR A 652 -25.29 4.64 -32.82
N ASP A 653 -24.25 4.35 -32.05
CA ASP A 653 -23.46 5.30 -31.26
C ASP A 653 -24.28 6.11 -30.23
N GLN A 654 -25.53 5.70 -29.97
CA GLN A 654 -26.39 6.33 -28.97
C GLN A 654 -26.08 5.83 -27.57
N GLU A 655 -26.14 6.73 -26.60
CA GLU A 655 -25.99 6.43 -25.18
C GLU A 655 -27.32 6.48 -24.46
N GLY A 656 -27.52 5.55 -23.53
CA GLY A 656 -28.66 5.54 -22.63
C GLY A 656 -28.62 4.38 -21.66
N PHE A 657 -29.59 4.35 -20.75
CA PHE A 657 -29.68 3.29 -19.75
C PHE A 657 -30.28 2.00 -20.32
N VAL A 658 -29.60 0.88 -20.08
CA VAL A 658 -30.07 -0.47 -20.37
C VAL A 658 -30.16 -1.27 -19.09
N TYR A 659 -31.13 -2.17 -19.01
CA TYR A 659 -31.28 -3.01 -17.83
C TYR A 659 -30.31 -4.19 -17.90
N PHE A 660 -29.53 -4.42 -16.83
CA PHE A 660 -28.43 -5.39 -16.83
C PHE A 660 -28.86 -6.83 -17.16
N ARG A 661 -30.15 -7.18 -16.94
CA ARG A 661 -30.67 -8.53 -17.25
C ARG A 661 -30.99 -8.74 -18.72
N ASP A 662 -31.05 -7.68 -19.51
CA ASP A 662 -31.37 -7.74 -20.94
C ASP A 662 -30.10 -7.80 -21.81
N ILE A 663 -28.92 -7.84 -21.19
CA ILE A 663 -27.61 -7.86 -21.82
C ILE A 663 -26.74 -8.98 -21.23
N GLU A 664 -25.85 -9.58 -22.03
CA GLU A 664 -24.90 -10.62 -21.62
C GLU A 664 -23.51 -10.30 -22.18
N LYS A 665 -22.43 -10.74 -21.54
CA LYS A 665 -21.07 -10.51 -22.06
C LYS A 665 -20.87 -11.29 -23.36
N ASP A 666 -20.21 -10.66 -24.35
CA ASP A 666 -19.89 -11.30 -25.62
C ASP A 666 -18.90 -12.47 -25.42
N GLU A 667 -19.25 -13.68 -25.86
CA GLU A 667 -18.44 -14.90 -25.68
C GLU A 667 -17.09 -14.82 -26.40
N GLU A 668 -16.98 -13.97 -27.44
CA GLU A 668 -15.75 -13.71 -28.20
C GLU A 668 -14.86 -12.60 -27.61
N SER A 669 -15.22 -12.02 -26.45
CA SER A 669 -14.35 -11.05 -25.78
C SER A 669 -13.07 -11.70 -25.26
N GLU A 670 -11.92 -11.12 -25.62
CA GLU A 670 -10.61 -11.57 -25.14
C GLU A 670 -10.58 -11.59 -23.60
N LEU A 671 -10.05 -12.68 -23.02
CA LEU A 671 -9.91 -12.86 -21.58
C LEU A 671 -9.06 -11.73 -21.00
N SER A 672 -9.71 -10.76 -20.37
CA SER A 672 -9.00 -9.61 -19.77
C SER A 672 -8.18 -10.05 -18.56
N THR A 673 -7.11 -9.32 -18.25
CA THR A 673 -6.29 -9.57 -17.05
C THR A 673 -7.14 -9.49 -15.78
N LEU A 674 -8.10 -8.57 -15.72
CA LEU A 674 -9.00 -8.41 -14.59
C LEU A 674 -9.93 -9.62 -14.43
N GLU A 675 -10.57 -10.06 -15.51
CA GLU A 675 -11.41 -11.26 -15.50
C GLU A 675 -10.61 -12.52 -15.11
N SER A 676 -9.36 -12.61 -15.57
CA SER A 676 -8.46 -13.72 -15.21
C SER A 676 -8.18 -13.77 -13.71
N LEU A 677 -7.99 -12.60 -13.08
CA LEU A 677 -7.76 -12.47 -11.64
C LEU A 677 -9.03 -12.74 -10.83
N GLU A 678 -10.19 -12.28 -11.31
CA GLU A 678 -11.48 -12.54 -10.66
C GLU A 678 -11.81 -14.04 -10.65
N LEU A 679 -11.64 -14.71 -11.80
CA LEU A 679 -11.83 -16.15 -11.92
C LEU A 679 -10.81 -16.93 -11.10
N PHE A 680 -9.57 -16.46 -11.00
CA PHE A 680 -8.53 -17.08 -10.16
C PHE A 680 -8.90 -16.98 -8.68
N HIS A 681 -9.25 -15.79 -8.21
CA HIS A 681 -9.68 -15.59 -6.84
C HIS A 681 -10.87 -16.49 -6.51
N TYR A 682 -11.92 -16.47 -7.34
CA TYR A 682 -13.07 -17.35 -7.22
C TYR A 682 -12.66 -18.83 -7.14
N ALA A 683 -11.80 -19.29 -8.05
CA ALA A 683 -11.34 -20.67 -8.08
C ALA A 683 -10.56 -21.08 -6.82
N MET A 684 -9.77 -20.17 -6.24
CA MET A 684 -8.91 -20.47 -5.08
C MET A 684 -9.65 -20.36 -3.74
N THR A 685 -10.53 -19.38 -3.57
CA THR A 685 -11.22 -19.13 -2.29
C THR A 685 -12.49 -19.97 -2.13
N GLU A 686 -13.23 -20.20 -3.21
CA GLU A 686 -14.50 -20.92 -3.14
C GLU A 686 -14.31 -22.43 -3.26
N ASN A 687 -15.22 -23.22 -2.69
CA ASN A 687 -15.21 -24.68 -2.84
C ASN A 687 -15.72 -25.07 -4.24
N VAL A 688 -14.88 -24.85 -5.25
CA VAL A 688 -15.20 -25.10 -6.67
C VAL A 688 -15.13 -26.60 -6.95
N ASP A 689 -16.30 -27.20 -7.19
CA ASP A 689 -16.42 -28.61 -7.58
C ASP A 689 -16.08 -28.80 -9.06
N ILE A 690 -14.79 -28.60 -9.38
CA ILE A 690 -14.20 -28.86 -10.70
C ILE A 690 -12.88 -29.62 -10.45
N PRO A 691 -12.73 -30.87 -10.96
CA PRO A 691 -11.57 -31.72 -10.65
C PRO A 691 -10.21 -31.06 -10.96
N LYS A 692 -10.08 -30.41 -12.11
CA LYS A 692 -8.85 -29.72 -12.53
C LYS A 692 -8.48 -28.54 -11.60
N ILE A 693 -9.48 -27.87 -11.01
CA ILE A 693 -9.25 -26.78 -10.04
C ILE A 693 -8.86 -27.33 -8.66
N LYS A 694 -9.45 -28.45 -8.23
CA LYS A 694 -9.06 -29.13 -6.99
C LYS A 694 -7.60 -29.58 -7.02
N GLU A 695 -7.12 -30.04 -8.17
CA GLU A 695 -5.70 -30.41 -8.36
C GLU A 695 -4.76 -29.20 -8.26
N ILE A 696 -5.18 -28.01 -8.74
CA ILE A 696 -4.36 -26.79 -8.60
C ILE A 696 -4.26 -26.37 -7.13
N LYS A 697 -5.33 -26.54 -6.33
CA LYS A 697 -5.32 -26.17 -4.90
C LYS A 697 -4.34 -26.97 -4.06
N THR A 698 -3.99 -28.19 -4.47
CA THR A 698 -3.02 -29.03 -3.74
C THR A 698 -1.56 -28.69 -4.05
N ARG A 699 -1.30 -27.76 -4.98
CA ARG A 699 0.06 -27.28 -5.34
C ARG A 699 0.54 -26.15 -4.43
N SER A 700 1.84 -25.82 -4.51
CA SER A 700 2.46 -24.71 -3.76
C SER A 700 1.86 -23.36 -4.17
N ASN A 701 1.83 -22.37 -3.26
CA ASN A 701 1.21 -21.05 -3.50
C ASN A 701 1.77 -20.34 -4.76
N VAL A 702 3.05 -20.57 -5.07
CA VAL A 702 3.78 -19.95 -6.19
C VAL A 702 3.29 -20.48 -7.55
N GLU A 703 2.88 -21.75 -7.63
CA GLU A 703 2.48 -22.40 -8.89
C GLU A 703 0.99 -22.24 -9.23
N ARG A 704 0.14 -21.92 -8.24
CA ARG A 704 -1.32 -21.91 -8.43
C ARG A 704 -1.79 -20.93 -9.49
N ALA A 705 -1.26 -19.71 -9.47
CA ALA A 705 -1.67 -18.64 -10.37
C ALA A 705 -1.24 -18.93 -11.82
N SER A 706 0.01 -19.35 -12.03
CA SER A 706 0.54 -19.64 -13.36
C SER A 706 -0.15 -20.87 -13.98
N LEU A 707 -0.35 -21.94 -13.21
CA LEU A 707 -1.07 -23.13 -13.66
C LEU A 707 -2.54 -22.82 -13.97
N PHE A 708 -3.21 -22.03 -13.13
CA PHE A 708 -4.59 -21.62 -13.38
C PHE A 708 -4.73 -20.78 -14.65
N LEU A 709 -3.87 -19.76 -14.83
CA LEU A 709 -3.88 -18.89 -15.99
C LEU A 709 -3.57 -19.65 -17.29
N SER A 710 -2.64 -20.60 -17.24
CA SER A 710 -2.37 -21.49 -18.37
C SER A 710 -3.58 -22.37 -18.70
N LEU A 711 -4.23 -22.90 -17.67
CA LEU A 711 -5.35 -23.82 -17.82
C LEU A 711 -6.59 -23.13 -18.44
N ILE A 712 -6.96 -21.94 -17.97
CA ILE A 712 -8.13 -21.21 -18.51
C ILE A 712 -7.88 -20.63 -19.91
N LYS A 713 -6.61 -20.38 -20.29
CA LYS A 713 -6.24 -19.96 -21.65
C LYS A 713 -6.30 -21.10 -22.66
N GLN A 714 -6.02 -22.33 -22.22
CA GLN A 714 -6.01 -23.51 -23.08
C GLN A 714 -7.37 -24.23 -23.14
N ASP A 715 -8.20 -24.09 -22.09
CA ASP A 715 -9.46 -24.81 -21.95
C ASP A 715 -10.65 -23.81 -21.92
N SER A 716 -11.16 -23.48 -23.10
CA SER A 716 -12.31 -22.57 -23.27
C SER A 716 -13.60 -23.12 -22.64
N VAL A 717 -13.72 -24.45 -22.50
CA VAL A 717 -14.86 -25.09 -21.84
C VAL A 717 -14.79 -24.86 -20.32
N LEU A 718 -13.62 -25.03 -19.73
CA LEU A 718 -13.38 -24.73 -18.32
C LEU A 718 -13.60 -23.23 -18.03
N LEU A 719 -13.09 -22.35 -18.89
CA LEU A 719 -13.31 -20.90 -18.77
C LEU A 719 -14.81 -20.57 -18.73
N ASN A 720 -15.59 -21.13 -19.66
CA ASN A 720 -17.05 -20.91 -19.70
C ASN A 720 -17.78 -21.53 -18.49
N GLN A 721 -17.29 -22.66 -17.96
CA GLN A 721 -17.82 -23.24 -16.71
C GLN A 721 -17.54 -22.35 -15.50
N LEU A 722 -16.35 -21.75 -15.41
CA LEU A 722 -15.99 -20.81 -14.35
C LEU A 722 -16.81 -19.52 -14.46
N ARG A 723 -16.94 -18.93 -15.67
CA ARG A 723 -17.79 -17.75 -15.92
C ARG A 723 -19.24 -17.97 -15.50
N LYS A 724 -19.85 -19.10 -15.88
CA LYS A 724 -21.24 -19.44 -15.49
C LYS A 724 -21.40 -19.65 -13.98
N LYS A 725 -20.43 -20.27 -13.32
CA LYS A 725 -20.45 -20.48 -11.86
C LYS A 725 -20.14 -19.21 -11.06
N GLU A 726 -19.27 -18.33 -11.56
CA GLU A 726 -18.98 -17.03 -10.96
C GLU A 726 -20.17 -16.08 -11.10
N HIS A 727 -20.75 -15.95 -12.30
CA HIS A 727 -21.90 -15.06 -12.54
C HIS A 727 -23.21 -15.53 -11.89
N GLY A 728 -23.33 -16.82 -11.57
CA GLY A 728 -24.46 -17.39 -10.85
C GLY A 728 -24.41 -17.19 -9.32
N LYS A 729 -23.28 -16.79 -8.74
CA LYS A 729 -23.14 -16.55 -7.29
C LYS A 729 -22.98 -15.05 -7.01
N PRO A 730 -23.76 -14.47 -6.08
CA PRO A 730 -23.52 -13.08 -5.69
C PRO A 730 -22.16 -12.94 -4.98
N LYS A 731 -21.28 -12.08 -5.51
CA LYS A 731 -20.07 -11.64 -4.80
C LYS A 731 -20.46 -11.04 -3.44
N ALA A 732 -19.72 -11.37 -2.39
CA ALA A 732 -20.01 -10.92 -1.02
C ALA A 732 -20.02 -9.38 -0.92
N ILE A 733 -19.12 -8.72 -1.66
CA ILE A 733 -19.12 -7.28 -1.89
C ILE A 733 -19.12 -7.05 -3.41
N ARG A 734 -20.00 -6.16 -3.88
CA ARG A 734 -19.99 -5.65 -5.25
C ARG A 734 -20.08 -4.14 -5.25
N TRP A 735 -19.06 -3.50 -5.83
CA TRP A 735 -19.03 -2.05 -6.04
C TRP A 735 -19.73 -1.68 -7.35
N TYR A 736 -20.34 -0.51 -7.34
CA TYR A 736 -20.98 0.17 -8.46
C TYR A 736 -20.52 1.63 -8.45
N ASP A 737 -20.68 2.34 -9.57
CA ASP A 737 -20.25 3.74 -9.67
C ASP A 737 -20.98 4.66 -8.68
N ASP A 738 -22.22 4.30 -8.30
CA ASP A 738 -23.10 5.06 -7.40
C ASP A 738 -23.23 4.45 -5.99
N GLY A 739 -22.60 3.32 -5.71
CA GLY A 739 -22.84 2.61 -4.46
C GLY A 739 -22.22 1.23 -4.31
N VAL A 740 -22.63 0.52 -3.27
CA VAL A 740 -22.11 -0.81 -2.95
C VAL A 740 -23.23 -1.75 -2.54
N LYS A 741 -23.12 -3.01 -2.97
CA LYS A 741 -23.98 -4.10 -2.55
C LYS A 741 -23.19 -5.12 -1.73
N LEU A 742 -23.70 -5.42 -0.56
CA LEU A 742 -23.21 -6.43 0.38
C LEU A 742 -24.18 -7.61 0.36
N THR A 743 -23.68 -8.81 0.10
CA THR A 743 -24.46 -10.05 0.13
C THR A 743 -23.79 -11.02 1.09
N SER A 744 -24.41 -11.27 2.25
CA SER A 744 -23.82 -12.10 3.32
C SER A 744 -22.34 -11.74 3.65
N PRO A 745 -22.00 -10.45 3.85
CA PRO A 745 -20.60 -10.04 4.06
C PRO A 745 -20.09 -10.54 5.42
N SER A 746 -18.78 -10.77 5.56
CA SER A 746 -18.15 -10.97 6.86
C SER A 746 -17.95 -9.64 7.60
N VAL A 747 -17.69 -9.69 8.91
CA VAL A 747 -17.39 -8.48 9.72
C VAL A 747 -16.18 -7.72 9.16
N ILE A 748 -15.16 -8.43 8.69
CA ILE A 748 -13.95 -7.83 8.09
C ILE A 748 -14.30 -7.11 6.77
N GLN A 749 -15.13 -7.74 5.94
CA GLN A 749 -15.64 -7.16 4.69
C GLN A 749 -16.49 -5.90 4.94
N CYS A 750 -17.22 -5.87 6.04
CA CYS A 750 -17.99 -4.70 6.47
C CYS A 750 -17.08 -3.53 6.85
N GLN A 751 -16.01 -3.78 7.61
CA GLN A 751 -15.00 -2.76 7.96
C GLN A 751 -14.27 -2.24 6.72
N GLU A 752 -13.95 -3.13 5.79
CA GLU A 752 -13.36 -2.74 4.51
C GLU A 752 -14.28 -1.76 3.77
N VAL A 753 -15.54 -2.10 3.57
CA VAL A 753 -16.50 -1.26 2.83
C VAL A 753 -16.63 0.12 3.45
N VAL A 754 -16.79 0.18 4.78
CA VAL A 754 -16.86 1.43 5.54
C VAL A 754 -15.68 2.36 5.24
N SER A 755 -14.46 1.83 5.21
CA SER A 755 -13.24 2.62 5.00
C SER A 755 -13.11 3.20 3.59
N LEU A 756 -13.90 2.70 2.64
CA LEU A 756 -13.80 2.97 1.21
C LEU A 756 -14.96 3.80 0.65
N LEU A 757 -15.97 4.09 1.47
CA LEU A 757 -17.09 4.92 1.06
C LEU A 757 -16.62 6.34 0.75
N THR A 758 -16.76 6.76 -0.51
CA THR A 758 -16.48 8.11 -0.99
C THR A 758 -17.80 8.87 -1.16
N PHE A 759 -17.73 10.15 -1.56
CA PHE A 759 -18.93 10.95 -1.85
C PHE A 759 -19.72 10.44 -3.07
N LYS A 760 -19.12 9.57 -3.90
CA LYS A 760 -19.78 8.95 -5.06
C LYS A 760 -20.70 7.80 -4.66
N HIS A 761 -20.40 7.12 -3.54
CA HIS A 761 -21.14 5.94 -3.08
C HIS A 761 -22.33 6.33 -2.22
N THR A 762 -23.37 6.90 -2.84
CA THR A 762 -24.57 7.37 -2.14
C THR A 762 -25.54 6.25 -1.77
N THR A 763 -25.45 5.10 -2.45
CA THR A 763 -26.39 3.97 -2.30
C THR A 763 -25.72 2.75 -1.66
N ILE A 764 -26.33 2.23 -0.59
CA ILE A 764 -25.88 1.00 0.08
C ILE A 764 -26.99 -0.04 0.01
N ILE A 765 -26.67 -1.24 -0.47
CA ILE A 765 -27.59 -2.39 -0.50
C ILE A 765 -27.02 -3.50 0.37
N ILE A 766 -27.77 -3.95 1.38
CA ILE A 766 -27.46 -5.09 2.23
C ILE A 766 -28.46 -6.20 1.91
N SER A 767 -27.96 -7.40 1.59
CA SER A 767 -28.77 -8.55 1.18
C SER A 767 -28.33 -9.80 1.94
N GLU A 768 -29.27 -10.69 2.27
CA GLU A 768 -28.98 -12.05 2.75
C GLU A 768 -27.96 -12.08 3.91
N SER A 769 -27.98 -11.07 4.78
CA SER A 769 -26.98 -10.88 5.84
C SER A 769 -27.48 -11.36 7.20
N SER A 770 -26.58 -11.55 8.18
CA SER A 770 -27.00 -11.81 9.55
C SER A 770 -27.46 -10.50 10.22
N PRO A 771 -28.45 -10.55 11.14
CA PRO A 771 -28.86 -9.38 11.91
C PRO A 771 -27.68 -8.70 12.62
N ASP A 772 -26.79 -9.46 13.25
CA ASP A 772 -25.65 -8.91 14.00
C ASP A 772 -24.77 -8.00 13.12
N ILE A 773 -24.46 -8.47 11.90
CA ILE A 773 -23.68 -7.70 10.93
C ILE A 773 -24.40 -6.41 10.52
N VAL A 774 -25.72 -6.46 10.33
CA VAL A 774 -26.49 -5.25 10.02
C VAL A 774 -26.47 -4.27 11.17
N CYS A 775 -26.65 -4.75 12.40
CA CYS A 775 -26.67 -3.88 13.58
C CYS A 775 -25.30 -3.22 13.82
N ASP A 776 -24.20 -3.91 13.53
CA ASP A 776 -22.85 -3.36 13.61
C ASP A 776 -22.57 -2.32 12.51
N LEU A 777 -23.13 -2.53 11.32
CA LEU A 777 -22.96 -1.61 10.18
C LEU A 777 -23.79 -0.33 10.30
N LEU A 778 -25.01 -0.42 10.85
CA LEU A 778 -25.98 0.68 10.88
C LEU A 778 -25.41 1.99 11.48
N PRO A 779 -24.72 1.99 12.63
CA PRO A 779 -24.15 3.21 13.20
C PRO A 779 -23.21 3.92 12.23
N VAL A 780 -22.37 3.15 11.55
CA VAL A 780 -21.34 3.69 10.66
C VAL A 780 -21.95 4.22 9.36
N LEU A 781 -22.90 3.47 8.79
CA LEU A 781 -23.58 3.88 7.56
C LEU A 781 -24.46 5.11 7.78
N LEU A 782 -25.16 5.20 8.91
CA LEU A 782 -26.06 6.31 9.23
C LEU A 782 -25.35 7.53 9.86
N GLN A 783 -24.13 7.39 10.37
CA GLN A 783 -23.29 8.55 10.71
C GLN A 783 -22.62 9.15 9.47
N ASN A 784 -22.52 8.40 8.38
CA ASN A 784 -21.93 8.88 7.15
C ASN A 784 -22.90 9.79 6.39
N GLU A 785 -22.60 11.10 6.36
CA GLU A 785 -23.46 12.11 5.72
C GLU A 785 -23.60 11.93 4.19
N LYS A 786 -22.74 11.11 3.59
CA LYS A 786 -22.72 10.83 2.14
C LYS A 786 -23.75 9.77 1.74
N VAL A 787 -24.15 8.88 2.65
CA VAL A 787 -25.14 7.83 2.37
C VAL A 787 -26.52 8.46 2.27
N LYS A 788 -27.15 8.34 1.11
CA LYS A 788 -28.48 8.90 0.81
C LYS A 788 -29.55 7.82 0.68
N TYR A 789 -29.18 6.63 0.22
CA TYR A 789 -30.11 5.52 -0.05
C TYR A 789 -29.62 4.26 0.66
N LEU A 790 -30.43 3.72 1.57
CA LEU A 790 -30.14 2.47 2.27
C LEU A 790 -31.21 1.43 1.96
N LYS A 791 -30.79 0.30 1.42
CA LYS A 791 -31.66 -0.84 1.13
C LYS A 791 -31.21 -2.06 1.90
N ILE A 792 -32.09 -2.62 2.72
CA ILE A 792 -31.90 -3.88 3.42
C ILE A 792 -32.92 -4.87 2.88
N ARG A 793 -32.45 -6.02 2.39
CA ARG A 793 -33.32 -7.06 1.85
C ARG A 793 -32.93 -8.45 2.31
N ASP A 794 -33.92 -9.32 2.41
CA ASP A 794 -33.74 -10.74 2.69
C ASP A 794 -32.87 -10.99 3.96
N THR A 795 -33.00 -10.12 4.97
CA THR A 795 -32.17 -10.11 6.18
C THR A 795 -33.07 -10.02 7.41
N GLN A 796 -32.99 -11.01 8.30
CA GLN A 796 -33.87 -11.12 9.46
C GLN A 796 -33.51 -10.08 10.53
N LEU A 797 -34.19 -8.93 10.57
CA LEU A 797 -33.88 -7.87 11.53
C LEU A 797 -34.52 -8.19 12.90
N THR A 798 -33.70 -8.25 13.94
CA THR A 798 -34.17 -8.41 15.33
C THR A 798 -34.75 -7.10 15.86
N GLN A 799 -35.58 -7.19 16.90
CA GLN A 799 -36.17 -6.01 17.54
C GLN A 799 -35.09 -5.05 18.10
N ASP A 800 -33.97 -5.57 18.58
CA ASP A 800 -32.85 -4.76 19.04
C ASP A 800 -32.21 -3.98 17.87
N CYS A 801 -32.09 -4.63 16.71
CA CYS A 801 -31.63 -3.97 15.49
C CYS A 801 -32.57 -2.84 15.05
N ILE A 802 -33.89 -3.07 15.11
CA ILE A 802 -34.88 -2.03 14.81
C ILE A 802 -34.80 -0.87 15.80
N SER A 803 -34.60 -1.15 17.08
CA SER A 803 -34.45 -0.12 18.11
C SER A 803 -33.19 0.73 17.87
N SER A 804 -32.08 0.08 17.49
CA SER A 804 -30.85 0.75 17.09
C SER A 804 -31.04 1.60 15.84
N LEU A 805 -31.67 1.06 14.79
CA LEU A 805 -32.03 1.79 13.58
C LEU A 805 -32.87 3.03 13.91
N CYS A 806 -33.89 2.90 14.76
CA CYS A 806 -34.75 4.00 15.20
C CYS A 806 -33.94 5.11 15.89
N ASN A 807 -33.05 4.75 16.82
CA ASN A 807 -32.19 5.71 17.52
C ASN A 807 -31.26 6.47 16.56
N LEU A 808 -30.72 5.77 15.56
CA LEU A 808 -29.84 6.36 14.55
C LEU A 808 -30.61 7.27 13.58
N LEU A 809 -31.79 6.84 13.14
CA LEU A 809 -32.67 7.62 12.28
C LEU A 809 -33.12 8.92 12.95
N ALA A 810 -33.37 8.92 14.27
CA ALA A 810 -33.83 10.11 14.98
C ALA A 810 -32.91 11.33 14.80
N ASN A 811 -31.60 11.11 14.64
CA ASN A 811 -30.59 12.16 14.49
C ASN A 811 -29.97 12.22 13.08
N ASN A 812 -30.34 11.31 12.18
CA ASN A 812 -29.76 11.26 10.85
C ASN A 812 -30.29 12.40 9.97
N LYS A 813 -29.36 13.14 9.35
CA LYS A 813 -29.64 14.29 8.47
C LYS A 813 -29.27 14.06 7.00
N SER A 814 -28.89 12.83 6.64
CA SER A 814 -28.38 12.51 5.31
C SER A 814 -29.26 11.57 4.51
N LEU A 815 -29.88 10.59 5.16
CA LEU A 815 -30.62 9.51 4.52
C LEU A 815 -31.94 10.04 3.97
N LEU A 816 -32.14 9.87 2.66
CA LEU A 816 -33.33 10.29 1.94
C LEU A 816 -34.32 9.14 1.75
N ASP A 817 -33.82 7.93 1.49
CA ASP A 817 -34.68 6.76 1.28
C ASP A 817 -34.20 5.54 2.06
N LEU A 818 -35.16 4.89 2.73
CA LEU A 818 -34.98 3.65 3.46
C LEU A 818 -35.88 2.55 2.89
N ILE A 819 -35.26 1.50 2.38
CA ILE A 819 -35.95 0.35 1.78
C ILE A 819 -35.68 -0.87 2.63
N ILE A 820 -36.72 -1.45 3.23
CA ILE A 820 -36.64 -2.67 4.03
C ILE A 820 -37.59 -3.70 3.42
N THR A 821 -37.04 -4.75 2.81
CA THR A 821 -37.81 -5.74 2.06
C THR A 821 -37.54 -7.15 2.55
N ASN A 822 -38.57 -7.94 2.88
CA ASN A 822 -38.37 -9.31 3.36
C ASN A 822 -37.40 -9.41 4.55
N CYS A 823 -37.60 -8.56 5.55
CA CYS A 823 -36.71 -8.47 6.72
C CYS A 823 -37.40 -8.86 8.04
N SER A 824 -38.55 -9.53 7.94
CA SER A 824 -39.40 -9.94 9.09
C SER A 824 -39.87 -8.79 9.98
N ILE A 825 -40.06 -7.61 9.40
CA ILE A 825 -40.68 -6.46 10.07
C ILE A 825 -42.12 -6.81 10.48
N ASP A 826 -42.45 -6.62 11.75
CA ASP A 826 -43.77 -6.82 12.33
C ASP A 826 -44.44 -5.49 12.71
N ASP A 827 -45.68 -5.56 13.20
CA ASP A 827 -46.46 -4.37 13.55
C ASP A 827 -45.81 -3.49 14.63
N LYS A 828 -45.04 -4.09 15.56
CA LYS A 828 -44.34 -3.35 16.60
C LYS A 828 -43.17 -2.56 15.99
N ALA A 829 -42.38 -3.20 15.12
CA ALA A 829 -41.30 -2.54 14.41
C ALA A 829 -41.82 -1.37 13.54
N VAL A 830 -42.98 -1.52 12.89
CA VAL A 830 -43.63 -0.43 12.16
C VAL A 830 -44.00 0.72 13.10
N ALA A 831 -44.58 0.43 14.26
CA ALA A 831 -44.92 1.46 15.26
C ALA A 831 -43.67 2.21 15.76
N ASP A 832 -42.56 1.51 16.03
CA ASP A 832 -41.31 2.13 16.48
C ASP A 832 -40.71 3.05 15.41
N ILE A 833 -40.63 2.57 14.15
CA ILE A 833 -40.10 3.35 13.03
C ILE A 833 -40.98 4.57 12.77
N THR A 834 -42.30 4.39 12.68
CA THR A 834 -43.25 5.49 12.43
C THR A 834 -43.19 6.55 13.52
N ASN A 835 -43.09 6.17 14.79
CA ASN A 835 -42.96 7.11 15.91
C ASN A 835 -41.71 8.00 15.78
N VAL A 836 -40.55 7.43 15.46
CA VAL A 836 -39.31 8.22 15.25
C VAL A 836 -39.42 9.16 14.06
N LEU A 837 -40.00 8.70 12.95
CA LEU A 837 -40.20 9.52 11.77
C LEU A 837 -41.20 10.66 12.01
N GLN A 838 -42.15 10.50 12.92
CA GLN A 838 -43.09 11.57 13.28
C GLN A 838 -42.47 12.61 14.23
N THR A 839 -41.63 12.16 15.16
CA THR A 839 -41.22 12.99 16.31
C THR A 839 -39.83 13.61 16.18
N HIS A 840 -38.91 12.97 15.45
CA HIS A 840 -37.50 13.37 15.43
C HIS A 840 -36.93 13.53 14.00
N ASN A 841 -37.22 12.59 13.09
CA ASN A 841 -36.63 12.62 11.75
C ASN A 841 -37.43 13.49 10.78
N ASN A 842 -36.77 14.48 10.18
CA ASN A 842 -37.32 15.40 9.19
C ASN A 842 -36.52 15.41 7.87
N THR A 843 -35.76 14.34 7.61
CA THR A 843 -34.88 14.24 6.43
C THR A 843 -35.39 13.18 5.46
N LEU A 844 -35.93 12.07 5.96
CA LEU A 844 -36.37 10.96 5.13
C LEU A 844 -37.52 11.38 4.22
N LEU A 845 -37.34 11.14 2.92
CA LEU A 845 -38.30 11.44 1.84
C LEU A 845 -39.09 10.22 1.42
N GLY A 846 -38.54 9.01 1.55
CA GLY A 846 -39.23 7.79 1.18
C GLY A 846 -38.94 6.61 2.10
N ILE A 847 -39.98 5.80 2.33
CA ILE A 847 -39.87 4.53 3.05
C ILE A 847 -40.62 3.42 2.32
N VAL A 848 -39.95 2.28 2.16
CA VAL A 848 -40.50 1.08 1.53
C VAL A 848 -40.43 -0.07 2.51
N LEU A 849 -41.58 -0.64 2.87
CA LEU A 849 -41.73 -1.77 3.79
C LEU A 849 -42.27 -3.02 3.09
N GLY A 850 -41.91 -3.21 1.82
CA GLY A 850 -42.48 -4.25 0.96
C GLY A 850 -42.10 -5.67 1.36
N ASN A 851 -42.92 -6.66 1.00
CA ASN A 851 -42.65 -8.09 1.21
C ASN A 851 -42.36 -8.45 2.69
N ASN A 852 -43.08 -7.81 3.62
CA ASN A 852 -43.02 -8.11 5.05
C ASN A 852 -44.41 -8.59 5.52
N PRO A 853 -44.68 -9.91 5.47
CA PRO A 853 -46.02 -10.44 5.73
C PRO A 853 -46.47 -10.33 7.20
N ARG A 854 -45.53 -10.02 8.12
CA ARG A 854 -45.85 -9.78 9.54
C ARG A 854 -46.36 -8.36 9.81
N ILE A 855 -46.35 -7.48 8.80
CA ILE A 855 -47.07 -6.21 8.84
C ILE A 855 -48.54 -6.53 8.58
N THR A 856 -49.36 -6.42 9.63
CA THR A 856 -50.78 -6.71 9.59
C THR A 856 -51.60 -5.44 9.73
N SER A 857 -52.92 -5.58 9.84
CA SER A 857 -53.83 -4.46 9.99
C SER A 857 -53.61 -3.62 11.27
N VAL A 858 -52.88 -4.15 12.26
CA VAL A 858 -52.51 -3.38 13.46
C VAL A 858 -51.63 -2.17 13.09
N SER A 859 -50.76 -2.30 12.08
CA SER A 859 -49.93 -1.21 11.57
C SER A 859 -50.70 -0.07 10.90
N ALA A 860 -51.97 -0.28 10.50
CA ALA A 860 -52.73 0.71 9.74
C ALA A 860 -52.89 2.04 10.51
N GLN A 861 -53.07 1.96 11.83
CA GLN A 861 -53.16 3.15 12.69
C GLN A 861 -51.83 3.92 12.71
N SER A 862 -50.72 3.26 12.99
CA SER A 862 -49.39 3.89 13.05
C SER A 862 -48.96 4.50 11.70
N LEU A 863 -49.30 3.85 10.60
CA LEU A 863 -49.06 4.37 9.25
C LEU A 863 -49.94 5.58 8.92
N SER A 864 -51.21 5.57 9.35
CA SER A 864 -52.13 6.71 9.21
C SER A 864 -51.62 7.93 9.99
N GLU A 865 -51.20 7.73 11.23
CA GLU A 865 -50.59 8.78 12.06
C GLU A 865 -49.28 9.32 11.45
N LEU A 866 -48.46 8.46 10.85
CA LEU A 866 -47.24 8.88 10.16
C LEU A 866 -47.57 9.84 9.01
N ILE A 867 -48.58 9.50 8.19
CA ILE A 867 -49.00 10.32 7.06
C ILE A 867 -49.52 11.68 7.53
N ILE A 868 -50.29 11.72 8.62
CA ILE A 868 -50.86 12.97 9.14
C ILE A 868 -49.77 13.88 9.72
N ASN A 869 -48.85 13.31 10.51
CA ASN A 869 -47.93 14.10 11.34
C ASN A 869 -46.60 14.42 10.63
N ASN A 870 -46.16 13.61 9.67
CA ASN A 870 -44.89 13.83 8.98
C ASN A 870 -45.06 14.73 7.75
N SER A 871 -44.26 15.81 7.69
CA SER A 871 -44.32 16.81 6.61
C SER A 871 -43.24 16.64 5.53
N THR A 872 -42.32 15.70 5.69
CA THR A 872 -41.11 15.56 4.84
C THR A 872 -41.18 14.37 3.90
N LEU A 873 -41.86 13.32 4.33
CA LEU A 873 -42.10 12.12 3.55
C LEU A 873 -42.93 12.45 2.31
N THR A 874 -42.50 11.91 1.19
CA THR A 874 -43.12 12.04 -0.13
C THR A 874 -43.48 10.70 -0.75
N GLY A 875 -42.88 9.60 -0.26
CA GLY A 875 -43.16 8.24 -0.73
C GLY A 875 -43.34 7.24 0.42
N LEU A 876 -44.41 6.46 0.36
CA LEU A 876 -44.66 5.33 1.26
C LEU A 876 -45.09 4.12 0.43
N GLN A 877 -44.39 2.99 0.57
CA GLN A 877 -44.75 1.74 -0.09
C GLN A 877 -44.93 0.61 0.92
N ILE A 878 -46.09 -0.06 0.85
CA ILE A 878 -46.48 -1.15 1.76
C ILE A 878 -47.02 -2.37 0.99
N THR A 879 -46.36 -2.73 -0.11
CA THR A 879 -46.71 -3.88 -0.95
C THR A 879 -46.33 -5.21 -0.31
N ASP A 880 -47.02 -6.29 -0.67
CA ASP A 880 -46.81 -7.66 -0.17
C ASP A 880 -46.85 -7.74 1.38
N THR A 881 -47.78 -7.01 1.99
CA THR A 881 -48.08 -7.04 3.43
C THR A 881 -49.39 -7.80 3.72
N SER A 882 -49.66 -8.12 4.99
CA SER A 882 -50.90 -8.78 5.42
C SER A 882 -51.97 -7.80 5.90
N ILE A 883 -51.88 -6.52 5.51
CA ILE A 883 -52.95 -5.54 5.75
C ILE A 883 -54.15 -5.93 4.89
N ILE A 884 -55.34 -5.98 5.48
CA ILE A 884 -56.57 -6.29 4.74
C ILE A 884 -57.11 -5.01 4.09
N SER A 885 -57.77 -5.14 2.93
CA SER A 885 -58.22 -3.99 2.13
C SER A 885 -59.12 -3.01 2.91
N ASN A 886 -59.94 -3.48 3.84
CA ASN A 886 -60.79 -2.60 4.66
C ASN A 886 -59.98 -1.65 5.56
N GLN A 887 -58.78 -2.06 5.98
CA GLN A 887 -57.94 -1.29 6.90
C GLN A 887 -57.05 -0.29 6.14
N ILE A 888 -56.85 -0.50 4.83
CA ILE A 888 -56.24 0.51 3.94
C ILE A 888 -57.08 1.79 3.88
N LEU A 889 -58.40 1.72 4.07
CA LEU A 889 -59.27 2.90 4.07
C LEU A 889 -58.88 3.93 5.13
N LEU A 890 -58.34 3.49 6.28
CA LEU A 890 -57.80 4.37 7.32
C LEU A 890 -56.55 5.14 6.85
N ILE A 891 -55.72 4.49 6.03
CA ILE A 891 -54.54 5.10 5.40
C ILE A 891 -54.98 6.07 4.30
N LEU A 892 -55.99 5.74 3.49
CA LEU A 892 -56.56 6.66 2.50
C LEU A 892 -57.15 7.91 3.14
N GLN A 893 -57.81 7.78 4.30
CA GLN A 893 -58.33 8.92 5.05
C GLN A 893 -57.20 9.87 5.49
N SER A 894 -56.05 9.35 5.93
CA SER A 894 -54.91 10.22 6.24
C SER A 894 -54.33 10.95 5.02
N LEU A 895 -54.40 10.34 3.83
CA LEU A 895 -53.96 10.96 2.58
C LEU A 895 -54.86 12.11 2.11
N THR A 896 -56.11 12.21 2.56
CA THR A 896 -56.94 13.39 2.24
C THR A 896 -56.46 14.63 3.01
N ILE A 897 -55.82 14.41 4.17
CA ILE A 897 -55.21 15.45 5.01
C ILE A 897 -53.82 15.82 4.48
N ASN A 898 -52.94 14.82 4.29
CA ASN A 898 -51.58 15.04 3.79
C ASN A 898 -51.57 15.10 2.26
N LYS A 899 -51.05 16.19 1.68
CA LYS A 899 -51.06 16.43 0.22
C LYS A 899 -49.77 16.02 -0.51
N THR A 900 -48.72 15.66 0.21
CA THR A 900 -47.37 15.45 -0.35
C THR A 900 -47.07 13.98 -0.62
N ILE A 901 -47.54 13.07 0.23
CA ILE A 901 -47.20 11.65 0.16
C ILE A 901 -47.87 10.97 -1.04
N LYS A 902 -47.07 10.18 -1.77
CA LYS A 902 -47.50 9.16 -2.72
C LYS A 902 -47.47 7.79 -2.04
N LEU A 903 -48.57 7.05 -2.14
CA LEU A 903 -48.76 5.74 -1.54
C LEU A 903 -48.74 4.66 -2.62
N ILE A 904 -47.90 3.64 -2.44
CA ILE A 904 -47.80 2.49 -3.33
C ILE A 904 -48.35 1.25 -2.61
N LEU A 905 -49.34 0.60 -3.22
CA LEU A 905 -50.11 -0.53 -2.68
C LEU A 905 -50.15 -1.72 -3.62
N ASP A 906 -50.49 -2.89 -3.07
CA ASP A 906 -50.78 -4.09 -3.86
C ASP A 906 -52.01 -3.91 -4.74
N MET A 907 -51.97 -4.51 -5.94
CA MET A 907 -53.15 -4.61 -6.82
C MET A 907 -54.40 -5.18 -6.14
N LYS A 908 -54.26 -6.01 -5.08
CA LYS A 908 -55.39 -6.57 -4.31
C LYS A 908 -56.23 -5.52 -3.59
N HIS A 909 -55.70 -4.32 -3.38
CA HIS A 909 -56.41 -3.22 -2.71
C HIS A 909 -57.15 -2.30 -3.67
N LYS A 910 -56.94 -2.45 -4.97
CA LYS A 910 -57.42 -1.52 -5.99
C LYS A 910 -58.92 -1.29 -5.92
N ASP A 911 -59.72 -2.35 -5.92
CA ASP A 911 -61.17 -2.25 -5.95
C ASP A 911 -61.71 -1.50 -4.73
N THR A 912 -61.29 -1.93 -3.52
CA THR A 912 -61.64 -1.27 -2.25
C THR A 912 -61.20 0.19 -2.21
N CYS A 913 -60.03 0.53 -2.75
CA CYS A 913 -59.55 1.92 -2.80
C CYS A 913 -60.38 2.75 -3.78
N THR A 914 -60.75 2.22 -4.94
CA THR A 914 -61.55 2.95 -5.93
C THR A 914 -62.99 3.19 -5.49
N GLU A 915 -63.51 2.37 -4.58
CA GLU A 915 -64.83 2.54 -3.96
C GLU A 915 -64.82 3.56 -2.80
N TYR A 916 -63.65 4.00 -2.35
CA TYR A 916 -63.55 5.00 -1.29
C TYR A 916 -64.09 6.35 -1.74
N HIS A 917 -65.01 6.93 -0.97
CA HIS A 917 -65.76 8.14 -1.33
C HIS A 917 -64.88 9.33 -1.75
N ASP A 918 -63.70 9.52 -1.14
CA ASP A 918 -62.77 10.62 -1.46
C ASP A 918 -61.63 10.20 -2.40
N TYR A 919 -61.66 9.00 -2.98
CA TYR A 919 -60.58 8.47 -3.82
C TYR A 919 -60.19 9.43 -4.97
N ASN A 920 -61.16 10.08 -5.60
CA ASN A 920 -60.92 11.02 -6.69
C ASN A 920 -59.98 12.18 -6.31
N THR A 921 -59.91 12.55 -5.02
CA THR A 921 -59.04 13.62 -4.53
C THR A 921 -57.59 13.17 -4.31
N ILE A 922 -57.36 11.85 -4.20
CA ILE A 922 -56.05 11.25 -3.91
C ILE A 922 -55.54 10.33 -5.03
N LYS A 923 -56.34 10.06 -6.07
CA LYS A 923 -56.06 9.09 -7.14
C LYS A 923 -54.68 9.22 -7.81
N ASP A 924 -54.19 10.44 -8.00
CA ASP A 924 -52.90 10.70 -8.67
C ASP A 924 -51.69 10.42 -7.76
N ARG A 925 -51.95 10.15 -6.48
CA ARG A 925 -50.96 9.83 -5.46
C ARG A 925 -51.06 8.38 -4.97
N VAL A 926 -52.06 7.61 -5.39
CA VAL A 926 -52.20 6.19 -5.06
C VAL A 926 -51.81 5.36 -6.28
N ILE A 927 -50.75 4.58 -6.16
CA ILE A 927 -50.20 3.75 -7.24
C ILE A 927 -50.33 2.28 -6.85
N PHE A 928 -50.75 1.43 -7.79
CA PHE A 928 -50.89 -0.01 -7.57
C PHE A 928 -49.82 -0.77 -8.35
N TYR A 929 -49.13 -1.69 -7.69
CA TYR A 929 -48.13 -2.59 -8.26
C TYR A 929 -48.52 -4.06 -8.15
#